data_AF-A0A8H5AY49-F1
#
_entry.id   AF-A0A8H5AY49-F1
#
_cell.length_a   1.000
_cell.length_b   1.000
_cell.length_c   1.000
_cell.angle_alpha   90.00
_cell.angle_beta   90.00
_cell.angle_gamma   90.00
#
_symmetry.space_group_name_H-M   'P 1'
#
loop_
_entity.id
_entity.type
_entity.pdbx_description
1 polymer ?
#
loop_
_entity_poly.entity_id
_entity_poly.type
_entity_poly.pdbx_seq_one_letter_code
_entity_poly.pdbx_strand_id
1 'polypeptide(L)'
;MSVTTVSSATAPSTIVSILRCLSTASASIPIPGIAPAIAIVSAIMEIVESIRTAKNDCRALAEKAAQLVITLHQEAASLDNNSPVYGRIQGNIDSFKRILEEIQAFILKLSRRRKIKRKIKLVWKRDSVLQRVVELSNSLDTCYKTFQITSFVHLQTALSQFTDEQVLSAQRIHQRLAGVQKATLKAQEQGVVQLTSEIRAIEHNMASAWRSDITATTKLLEQVAVDVKNSAVQYTNSMVTTLCEIEPVQVHIPMTRYHGGVTAARYRNKGVLVKQFQEAKDFVQELSIWRELWHPHLPRLIAFSSESERRPFVVLDCQVVSGDMRTYILDSLKEGVVAGLMAGLQIIYGLSTALDYLRVSNLLSKAELTKCLQLSDIVLSNKNGVILGGNLLSCAAIRPSVPACHFDETMDEYLAEKLFLLMLQILCPETRFACLEINSPRSFTSVLRLLLLFSSFQFKNGRSLTQIRTKSDSAWATLGQKKRAPDCRISFADVRDCFLQIEGMGPSRTNVPRPHWNISTGDIGYVKDDNFVLIANVFDDDTPTFCGDTPGLGASHEEILMIRCDPCRPYNLTELPDGSKRYEFDAPAFALLWHSHRFGIDDRLAMKYLLRHANFYLEKSGLSHRLNPSDIIMVVNRETRPRHSGSFDFVHDDSSQEGPPEKVYFFESYDSLPSSQWGYWSLNPDREDLLAGLQSNITDPRVTAECSIGGLTDMFDYIQLEEEDVVETP
;
A
#
# COMPACT_ATOMS: atom_id res chain seq x y z
N MET A 1 9.24 -45.96 -21.66
CA MET A 1 8.68 -44.75 -22.29
C MET A 1 9.39 -43.55 -21.69
N SER A 2 10.31 -42.95 -22.45
CA SER A 2 11.14 -41.83 -22.04
C SER A 2 10.39 -40.53 -22.28
N VAL A 3 10.21 -39.74 -21.22
CA VAL A 3 9.61 -38.39 -21.28
C VAL A 3 10.66 -37.42 -21.79
N THR A 4 10.47 -36.92 -23.01
CA THR A 4 11.26 -35.87 -23.63
C THR A 4 10.82 -34.51 -23.08
N THR A 5 11.72 -33.80 -22.43
CA THR A 5 11.54 -32.41 -22.02
C THR A 5 11.60 -31.48 -23.23
N VAL A 6 10.53 -30.71 -23.45
CA VAL A 6 10.47 -29.67 -24.49
C VAL A 6 11.11 -28.39 -23.94
N SER A 7 12.19 -27.96 -24.58
CA SER A 7 12.94 -26.73 -24.27
C SER A 7 12.25 -25.49 -24.87
N SER A 8 12.01 -24.46 -24.05
CA SER A 8 11.31 -23.21 -24.42
C SER A 8 12.25 -22.19 -25.10
N ALA A 9 12.41 -22.30 -26.41
CA ALA A 9 13.20 -21.35 -27.22
C ALA A 9 12.34 -20.69 -28.32
N THR A 10 11.52 -19.67 -27.99
CA THR A 10 10.66 -18.98 -29.00
C THR A 10 10.47 -17.45 -28.84
N ALA A 11 11.11 -16.75 -27.88
CA ALA A 11 10.86 -15.31 -27.68
C ALA A 11 11.58 -14.31 -28.65
N PRO A 12 12.83 -14.50 -29.09
CA PRO A 12 13.59 -13.43 -29.76
C PRO A 12 13.19 -13.16 -31.22
N SER A 13 12.57 -14.13 -31.91
CA SER A 13 12.12 -13.95 -33.30
C SER A 13 10.92 -13.00 -33.43
N THR A 14 10.13 -12.87 -32.36
CA THR A 14 8.89 -12.09 -32.36
C THR A 14 9.17 -10.58 -32.38
N ILE A 15 10.08 -10.09 -31.54
CA ILE A 15 10.39 -8.64 -31.44
C ILE A 15 10.99 -8.13 -32.76
N VAL A 16 11.93 -8.88 -33.36
CA VAL A 16 12.53 -8.50 -34.66
C VAL A 16 11.47 -8.45 -35.77
N SER A 17 10.50 -9.37 -35.75
CA SER A 17 9.40 -9.37 -36.71
C SER A 17 8.48 -8.16 -36.52
N ILE A 18 8.16 -7.81 -35.27
CA ILE A 18 7.38 -6.61 -34.94
C ILE A 18 8.11 -5.34 -35.42
N LEU A 19 9.42 -5.21 -35.15
CA LEU A 19 10.19 -4.04 -35.59
C LEU A 19 10.23 -3.90 -37.12
N ARG A 20 10.27 -5.00 -37.88
CA ARG A 20 10.18 -4.97 -39.35
C ARG A 20 8.80 -4.52 -39.83
N CYS A 21 7.73 -4.99 -39.19
CA CYS A 21 6.38 -4.53 -39.47
C CYS A 21 6.24 -3.03 -39.17
N LEU A 22 6.73 -2.58 -38.01
CA LEU A 22 6.70 -1.18 -37.61
C LEU A 22 7.55 -0.29 -38.50
N SER A 23 8.71 -0.75 -38.96
CA SER A 23 9.53 -0.02 -39.93
C SER A 23 8.74 0.25 -41.22
N THR A 24 8.04 -0.76 -41.72
CA THR A 24 7.17 -0.63 -42.90
C THR A 24 5.98 0.30 -42.64
N ALA A 25 5.33 0.17 -41.48
CA ALA A 25 4.17 0.98 -41.09
C ALA A 25 4.54 2.45 -40.80
N SER A 26 5.74 2.70 -40.27
CA SER A 26 6.23 4.03 -39.93
C SER A 26 6.40 4.95 -41.15
N ALA A 27 6.52 4.38 -42.35
CA ALA A 27 6.47 5.14 -43.60
C ALA A 27 5.09 5.76 -43.86
N SER A 28 4.03 5.22 -43.26
CA SER A 28 2.64 5.66 -43.43
C SER A 28 2.15 6.58 -42.30
N ILE A 29 2.89 6.66 -41.18
CA ILE A 29 2.54 7.48 -40.02
C ILE A 29 3.64 8.54 -39.86
N PRO A 30 3.41 9.79 -40.31
CA PRO A 30 4.44 10.82 -40.37
C PRO A 30 4.69 11.44 -38.99
N ILE A 31 5.25 10.66 -38.06
CA ILE A 31 5.75 11.14 -36.77
C ILE A 31 7.27 11.29 -36.90
N PRO A 32 7.78 12.52 -37.18
CA PRO A 32 9.21 12.82 -37.15
C PRO A 32 9.94 12.21 -35.94
N GLY A 33 10.99 11.44 -36.21
CA GLY A 33 11.87 10.88 -35.17
C GLY A 33 11.61 9.42 -34.79
N ILE A 34 10.36 8.92 -34.89
CA ILE A 34 10.05 7.52 -34.53
C ILE A 34 10.60 6.53 -35.57
N ALA A 35 10.42 6.78 -36.87
CA ALA A 35 10.98 5.93 -37.91
C ALA A 35 12.53 5.79 -37.79
N PRO A 36 13.29 6.89 -37.57
CA PRO A 36 14.70 6.80 -37.20
C PRO A 36 14.98 5.94 -35.95
N ALA A 37 14.20 6.07 -34.89
CA ALA A 37 14.37 5.28 -33.67
C ALA A 37 14.16 3.77 -33.90
N ILE A 38 13.13 3.39 -34.66
CA ILE A 38 12.86 2.01 -35.09
C ILE A 38 14.05 1.46 -35.89
N ALA A 39 14.60 2.26 -36.81
CA ALA A 39 15.75 1.85 -37.61
C ALA A 39 17.00 1.64 -36.75
N ILE A 40 17.27 2.52 -35.78
CA ILE A 40 18.41 2.41 -34.87
C ILE A 40 18.31 1.14 -34.02
N VAL A 41 17.15 0.86 -33.41
CA VAL A 41 16.97 -0.34 -32.59
C VAL A 41 17.03 -1.63 -33.42
N SER A 42 16.47 -1.62 -34.63
CA SER A 42 16.61 -2.75 -35.55
C SER A 42 18.08 -3.07 -35.82
N ALA A 43 18.89 -2.05 -36.09
CA ALA A 43 20.33 -2.20 -36.28
C ALA A 43 21.04 -2.67 -35.00
N ILE A 44 20.66 -2.16 -33.83
CA ILE A 44 21.20 -2.63 -32.53
C ILE A 44 20.98 -4.13 -32.37
N MET A 45 19.76 -4.62 -32.58
CA MET A 45 19.40 -6.05 -32.46
C MET A 45 20.24 -6.93 -33.38
N GLU A 46 20.46 -6.51 -34.62
CA GLU A 46 21.32 -7.23 -35.58
C GLU A 46 22.79 -7.27 -35.13
N ILE A 47 23.32 -6.16 -34.59
CA ILE A 47 24.71 -6.11 -34.12
C ILE A 47 24.90 -6.97 -32.87
N VAL A 48 23.92 -6.99 -31.95
CA VAL A 48 23.98 -7.78 -30.70
C VAL A 48 24.16 -9.27 -30.98
N GLU A 49 23.56 -9.80 -32.04
CA GLU A 49 23.77 -11.21 -32.40
C GLU A 49 25.22 -11.54 -32.74
N SER A 50 26.00 -10.55 -33.17
CA SER A 50 27.43 -10.66 -33.42
C SER A 50 28.30 -10.48 -32.16
N ILE A 51 27.75 -10.10 -31.00
CA ILE A 51 28.54 -9.91 -29.78
C ILE A 51 28.82 -11.26 -29.10
N ARG A 52 30.06 -11.46 -28.62
CA ARG A 52 30.46 -12.67 -27.86
C ARG A 52 30.52 -12.44 -26.35
N THR A 53 31.00 -11.28 -25.91
CA THR A 53 31.17 -10.93 -24.48
C THR A 53 29.99 -10.11 -23.99
N ALA A 54 29.41 -10.44 -22.84
CA ALA A 54 28.21 -9.77 -22.31
C ALA A 54 27.04 -9.78 -23.31
N LYS A 55 26.93 -10.85 -24.13
CA LYS A 55 25.91 -10.98 -25.17
C LYS A 55 24.50 -10.88 -24.57
N ASN A 56 24.26 -11.56 -23.46
CA ASN A 56 22.96 -11.58 -22.79
C ASN A 56 22.59 -10.19 -22.26
N ASP A 57 23.54 -9.48 -21.64
CA ASP A 57 23.29 -8.13 -21.10
C ASP A 57 23.02 -7.11 -22.22
N CYS A 58 23.78 -7.19 -23.33
CA CYS A 58 23.54 -6.35 -24.51
C CYS A 58 22.21 -6.70 -25.20
N ARG A 59 21.81 -7.98 -25.17
CA ARG A 59 20.51 -8.43 -25.69
C ARG A 59 19.36 -7.92 -24.84
N ALA A 60 19.44 -8.04 -23.52
CA ALA A 60 18.44 -7.49 -22.61
C ALA A 60 18.27 -5.96 -22.79
N LEU A 61 19.38 -5.24 -22.96
CA LEU A 61 19.35 -3.81 -23.25
C LEU A 61 18.68 -3.49 -24.60
N ALA A 62 18.98 -4.28 -25.64
CA ALA A 62 18.39 -4.11 -26.98
C ALA A 62 16.89 -4.45 -27.01
N GLU A 63 16.47 -5.51 -26.33
CA GLU A 63 15.07 -5.91 -26.18
C GLU A 63 14.27 -4.84 -25.43
N LYS A 64 14.84 -4.30 -24.34
CA LYS A 64 14.25 -3.18 -23.61
C LYS A 64 14.09 -1.93 -24.49
N ALA A 65 15.12 -1.57 -25.25
CA ALA A 65 15.04 -0.46 -26.21
C ALA A 65 13.96 -0.69 -27.28
N ALA A 66 13.82 -1.91 -27.79
CA ALA A 66 12.78 -2.28 -28.74
C ALA A 66 11.39 -2.14 -28.15
N GLN A 67 11.17 -2.66 -26.94
CA GLN A 67 9.89 -2.56 -26.26
C GLN A 67 9.46 -1.11 -26.07
N LEU A 68 10.38 -0.23 -25.65
CA LEU A 68 10.08 1.18 -25.46
C LEU A 68 9.76 1.90 -26.78
N VAL A 69 10.49 1.60 -27.87
CA VAL A 69 10.15 2.15 -29.20
C VAL A 69 8.76 1.69 -29.66
N ILE A 70 8.40 0.43 -29.43
CA ILE A 70 7.09 -0.11 -29.77
C ILE A 70 6.00 0.65 -29.01
N THR A 71 6.16 0.82 -27.69
CA THR A 71 5.21 1.57 -26.86
C THR A 71 5.08 3.02 -27.32
N LEU A 72 6.20 3.71 -27.57
CA LEU A 72 6.19 5.08 -28.08
C LEU A 72 5.49 5.20 -29.43
N HIS A 73 5.68 4.23 -30.33
CA HIS A 73 5.00 4.21 -31.61
C HIS A 73 3.48 4.04 -31.46
N GLN A 74 3.05 3.15 -30.56
CA GLN A 74 1.62 2.94 -30.28
C GLN A 74 0.96 4.18 -29.68
N GLU A 75 1.63 4.82 -28.72
CA GLU A 75 1.13 6.05 -28.10
C GLU A 75 1.10 7.21 -29.11
N ALA A 76 2.15 7.36 -29.92
CA ALA A 76 2.20 8.45 -30.88
C ALA A 76 1.24 8.23 -32.07
N ALA A 77 0.98 6.99 -32.48
CA ALA A 77 -0.03 6.68 -33.49
C ALA A 77 -1.46 7.03 -33.06
N SER A 78 -1.70 7.20 -31.74
CA SER A 78 -2.99 7.64 -31.21
C SER A 78 -3.19 9.16 -31.24
N LEU A 79 -2.13 9.93 -31.53
CA LEU A 79 -2.16 11.39 -31.55
C LEU A 79 -2.43 11.91 -32.97
N ASP A 80 -3.34 12.88 -33.09
CA ASP A 80 -3.56 13.60 -34.35
C ASP A 80 -2.32 14.45 -34.71
N ASN A 81 -1.89 14.37 -35.97
CA ASN A 81 -0.73 15.09 -36.51
C ASN A 81 -0.84 16.62 -36.36
N ASN A 82 -2.05 17.14 -36.19
CA ASN A 82 -2.30 18.57 -36.00
C ASN A 82 -2.30 19.02 -34.53
N SER A 83 -2.06 18.12 -33.57
CA SER A 83 -2.11 18.45 -32.15
C SER A 83 -0.96 19.39 -31.76
N PRO A 84 -1.23 20.52 -31.07
CA PRO A 84 -0.18 21.42 -30.57
C PRO A 84 0.74 20.74 -29.53
N VAL A 85 0.33 19.58 -29.00
CA VAL A 85 1.12 18.73 -28.11
C VAL A 85 2.32 18.11 -28.84
N TYR A 86 2.23 17.95 -30.17
CA TYR A 86 3.22 17.30 -31.00
C TYR A 86 4.61 17.96 -30.90
N GLY A 87 4.67 19.30 -30.96
CA GLY A 87 5.94 20.03 -30.95
C GLY A 87 6.76 19.85 -29.66
N ARG A 88 6.11 19.54 -28.54
CA ARG A 88 6.78 19.32 -27.23
C ARG A 88 7.18 17.86 -27.04
N ILE A 89 6.36 16.93 -27.52
CA ILE A 89 6.69 15.50 -27.56
C ILE A 89 7.94 15.25 -28.44
N GLN A 90 8.10 16.04 -29.50
CA GLN A 90 9.27 15.95 -30.39
C GLN A 90 10.60 16.06 -29.63
N GLY A 91 10.71 16.98 -28.65
CA GLY A 91 11.94 17.13 -27.86
C GLY A 91 12.29 15.90 -27.01
N ASN A 92 11.26 15.19 -26.53
CA ASN A 92 11.43 13.94 -25.80
C ASN A 92 11.81 12.79 -26.75
N ILE A 93 11.19 12.72 -27.93
CA ILE A 93 11.53 11.74 -28.98
C ILE A 93 12.98 11.94 -29.44
N ASP A 94 13.42 13.19 -29.63
CA ASP A 94 14.79 13.50 -30.02
C ASP A 94 15.80 13.12 -28.93
N SER A 95 15.46 13.35 -27.66
CA SER A 95 16.29 12.92 -26.52
C SER A 95 16.39 11.40 -26.44
N PHE A 96 15.28 10.69 -26.63
CA PHE A 96 15.24 9.24 -26.66
C PHE A 96 16.07 8.68 -27.82
N LYS A 97 15.95 9.29 -29.01
CA LYS A 97 16.75 8.95 -30.19
C LYS A 97 18.25 9.08 -29.92
N ARG A 98 18.71 10.16 -29.27
CA ARG A 98 20.13 10.34 -28.91
C ARG A 98 20.65 9.19 -28.03
N ILE A 99 19.85 8.75 -27.05
CA ILE A 99 20.22 7.62 -26.18
C ILE A 99 20.32 6.33 -27.00
N LEU A 100 19.41 6.10 -27.94
CA LEU A 100 19.49 4.96 -28.85
C LEU A 100 20.75 5.00 -29.73
N GLU A 101 21.14 6.18 -30.23
CA GLU A 101 22.39 6.37 -30.98
C GLU A 101 23.62 6.07 -30.10
N GLU A 102 23.61 6.47 -28.83
CA GLU A 102 24.67 6.12 -27.86
C GLU A 102 24.76 4.62 -27.61
N ILE A 103 23.62 3.93 -27.46
CA ILE A 103 23.55 2.48 -27.31
C ILE A 103 24.12 1.80 -28.56
N GLN A 104 23.72 2.26 -29.76
CA GLN A 104 24.22 1.73 -31.03
C GLN A 104 25.74 1.91 -31.16
N ALA A 105 26.25 3.10 -30.87
CA ALA A 105 27.69 3.38 -30.90
C ALA A 105 28.47 2.50 -29.92
N PHE A 106 27.94 2.28 -28.72
CA PHE A 106 28.51 1.39 -27.72
C PHE A 106 28.55 -0.07 -28.19
N ILE A 107 27.43 -0.59 -28.70
CA ILE A 107 27.30 -1.97 -29.18
C ILE A 107 28.18 -2.21 -30.43
N LEU A 108 28.28 -1.24 -31.35
CA LEU A 108 29.23 -1.26 -32.46
C LEU A 108 30.69 -1.31 -31.99
N LYS A 109 31.03 -0.55 -30.94
CA LYS A 109 32.38 -0.56 -30.36
C LYS A 109 32.70 -1.94 -29.75
N LEU A 110 31.72 -2.62 -29.16
CA LEU A 110 31.88 -3.99 -28.66
C LEU A 110 32.06 -5.01 -29.80
N SER A 111 31.28 -4.91 -30.88
CA SER A 111 31.38 -5.86 -32.01
C SER A 111 32.71 -5.75 -32.77
N ARG A 112 33.24 -4.53 -32.95
CA ARG A 112 34.51 -4.26 -33.66
C ARG A 112 35.77 -4.70 -32.89
N ARG A 113 35.69 -4.87 -31.56
CA ARG A 113 36.84 -5.29 -30.72
C ARG A 113 37.32 -6.73 -31.00
N ARG A 114 36.62 -7.50 -31.83
CA ARG A 114 36.97 -8.87 -32.27
C ARG A 114 38.38 -9.03 -32.86
N LYS A 115 39.04 -7.97 -33.35
CA LYS A 115 40.33 -8.09 -34.06
C LYS A 115 41.55 -7.60 -33.28
N ILE A 116 41.39 -6.98 -32.10
CA ILE A 116 42.53 -6.40 -31.36
C ILE A 116 43.01 -7.38 -30.27
N LYS A 117 44.01 -8.15 -30.69
CA LYS A 117 44.87 -9.12 -30.01
C LYS A 117 44.96 -9.10 -28.46
N ARG A 118 44.89 -10.34 -27.93
CA ARG A 118 45.59 -10.93 -26.76
C ARG A 118 45.04 -10.70 -25.34
N LYS A 119 44.05 -11.56 -25.01
CA LYS A 119 43.85 -12.43 -23.82
C LYS A 119 44.20 -12.00 -22.38
N ILE A 120 44.90 -10.89 -22.09
CA ILE A 120 45.37 -10.61 -20.70
C ILE A 120 44.68 -9.40 -20.04
N LYS A 121 43.98 -8.53 -20.80
CA LYS A 121 43.19 -7.40 -20.25
C LYS A 121 41.68 -7.67 -20.11
N LEU A 122 41.25 -8.93 -20.22
CA LEU A 122 39.85 -9.29 -20.51
C LEU A 122 38.98 -9.49 -19.25
N VAL A 123 39.57 -9.79 -18.09
CA VAL A 123 38.82 -9.92 -16.83
C VAL A 123 38.49 -8.54 -16.25
N TRP A 124 39.47 -7.63 -16.17
CA TRP A 124 39.28 -6.27 -15.63
C TRP A 124 38.40 -5.33 -16.48
N LYS A 125 38.00 -5.73 -17.69
CA LYS A 125 37.12 -4.93 -18.56
C LYS A 125 35.68 -5.40 -18.58
N ARG A 126 35.37 -6.58 -18.03
CA ARG A 126 33.98 -7.05 -17.98
C ARG A 126 33.13 -6.11 -17.14
N ASP A 127 33.62 -5.72 -15.97
CA ASP A 127 32.88 -4.86 -15.04
C ASP A 127 32.64 -3.47 -15.65
N SER A 128 33.63 -2.88 -16.33
CA SER A 128 33.42 -1.62 -17.05
C SER A 128 32.40 -1.69 -18.19
N VAL A 129 32.25 -2.87 -18.82
CA VAL A 129 31.23 -3.08 -19.86
C VAL A 129 29.86 -3.24 -19.22
N LEU A 130 29.75 -4.02 -18.14
CA LEU A 130 28.50 -4.21 -17.39
C LEU A 130 28.02 -2.89 -16.77
N GLN A 131 28.92 -2.13 -16.15
CA GLN A 131 28.62 -0.81 -15.61
C GLN A 131 28.08 0.12 -16.71
N ARG A 132 28.69 0.13 -17.90
CA ARG A 132 28.19 0.95 -19.00
C ARG A 132 26.84 0.47 -19.55
N VAL A 133 26.57 -0.84 -19.54
CA VAL A 133 25.25 -1.38 -19.90
C VAL A 133 24.19 -0.91 -18.89
N VAL A 134 24.50 -0.94 -17.58
CA VAL A 134 23.61 -0.44 -16.52
C VAL A 134 23.37 1.06 -16.66
N GLU A 135 24.41 1.87 -16.88
CA GLU A 135 24.28 3.32 -17.13
C GLU A 135 23.36 3.63 -18.32
N LEU A 136 23.54 2.92 -19.43
CA LEU A 136 22.70 3.10 -20.63
C LEU A 136 21.26 2.64 -20.39
N SER A 137 21.05 1.54 -19.66
CA SER A 137 19.72 1.07 -19.24
C SER A 137 19.00 2.11 -18.36
N ASN A 138 19.72 2.69 -17.39
CA ASN A 138 19.17 3.72 -16.50
C ASN A 138 18.88 5.02 -17.25
N SER A 139 19.71 5.37 -18.24
CA SER A 139 19.47 6.53 -19.11
C SER A 139 18.21 6.35 -19.96
N LEU A 140 18.02 5.14 -20.49
CA LEU A 140 16.83 4.75 -21.24
C LEU A 140 15.56 4.84 -20.37
N ASP A 141 15.61 4.33 -19.13
CA ASP A 141 14.51 4.44 -18.16
C ASP A 141 14.20 5.88 -17.79
N THR A 142 15.23 6.69 -17.57
CA THR A 142 15.08 8.10 -17.21
C THR A 142 14.40 8.86 -18.34
N CYS A 143 14.83 8.64 -19.59
CA CYS A 143 14.22 9.28 -20.75
C CYS A 143 12.77 8.85 -20.96
N TYR A 144 12.47 7.56 -20.77
CA TYR A 144 11.10 7.06 -20.86
C TYR A 144 10.20 7.60 -19.75
N LYS A 145 10.70 7.65 -18.50
CA LYS A 145 9.96 8.28 -17.38
C LYS A 145 9.69 9.75 -17.65
N THR A 146 10.68 10.51 -18.13
CA THR A 146 10.49 11.91 -18.53
C THR A 146 9.45 12.04 -19.63
N PHE A 147 9.47 11.16 -20.63
CA PHE A 147 8.44 11.10 -21.66
C PHE A 147 7.06 10.87 -21.05
N GLN A 148 6.88 9.84 -20.22
CA GLN A 148 5.60 9.51 -19.59
C GLN A 148 5.07 10.65 -18.73
N ILE A 149 5.92 11.25 -17.89
CA ILE A 149 5.54 12.38 -17.03
C ILE A 149 5.11 13.56 -17.90
N THR A 150 5.89 13.90 -18.94
CA THR A 150 5.57 15.03 -19.82
C THR A 150 4.26 14.79 -20.59
N SER A 151 4.09 13.58 -21.14
CA SER A 151 2.86 13.17 -21.83
C SER A 151 1.65 13.18 -20.90
N PHE A 152 1.82 12.75 -19.64
CA PHE A 152 0.76 12.78 -18.63
C PHE A 152 0.36 14.21 -18.25
N VAL A 153 1.34 15.08 -17.98
CA VAL A 153 1.10 16.51 -17.70
C VAL A 153 0.36 17.15 -18.88
N HIS A 154 0.69 16.77 -20.12
CA HIS A 154 0.01 17.30 -21.30
C HIS A 154 -1.39 16.75 -21.49
N LEU A 155 -1.62 15.45 -21.29
CA LEU A 155 -2.96 14.88 -21.24
C LEU A 155 -3.80 15.57 -20.17
N GLN A 156 -3.24 15.81 -18.99
CA GLN A 156 -3.93 16.51 -17.91
C GLN A 156 -4.23 17.98 -18.26
N THR A 157 -3.31 18.66 -18.94
CA THR A 157 -3.51 20.03 -19.43
C THR A 157 -4.57 20.10 -20.53
N ALA A 158 -4.61 19.10 -21.41
CA ALA A 158 -5.65 18.98 -22.45
C ALA A 158 -7.00 18.60 -21.82
N LEU A 159 -7.01 17.71 -20.82
CA LEU A 159 -8.23 17.29 -20.14
C LEU A 159 -8.81 18.40 -19.26
N SER A 160 -7.97 19.27 -18.69
CA SER A 160 -8.43 20.45 -17.94
C SER A 160 -9.05 21.52 -18.84
N GLN A 161 -9.01 21.38 -20.17
CA GLN A 161 -9.71 22.25 -21.11
C GLN A 161 -11.16 21.81 -21.37
N PHE A 162 -11.59 20.64 -20.88
CA PHE A 162 -12.97 20.16 -21.03
C PHE A 162 -13.92 20.76 -19.97
N THR A 163 -15.18 20.99 -20.34
CA THR A 163 -16.24 21.49 -19.45
C THR A 163 -16.74 20.41 -18.49
N ASP A 164 -17.40 20.80 -17.39
CA ASP A 164 -17.81 19.91 -16.28
C ASP A 164 -18.64 18.67 -16.70
N GLU A 165 -19.40 18.72 -17.80
CA GLU A 165 -20.11 17.53 -18.34
C GLU A 165 -19.18 16.56 -19.08
N GLN A 166 -18.11 17.05 -19.69
CA GLN A 166 -17.10 16.26 -20.41
C GLN A 166 -16.02 15.69 -19.47
N VAL A 167 -15.92 16.21 -18.24
CA VAL A 167 -15.02 15.70 -17.18
C VAL A 167 -15.38 14.26 -16.79
N LEU A 168 -16.65 13.87 -16.78
CA LEU A 168 -17.06 12.50 -16.47
C LEU A 168 -16.64 11.49 -17.56
N SER A 169 -16.65 11.87 -18.84
CA SER A 169 -16.09 11.06 -19.92
C SER A 169 -14.57 11.02 -19.90
N ALA A 170 -13.91 12.15 -19.62
CA ALA A 170 -12.46 12.23 -19.45
C ALA A 170 -11.96 11.37 -18.27
N GLN A 171 -12.71 11.33 -17.17
CA GLN A 171 -12.40 10.52 -15.99
C GLN A 171 -12.56 9.02 -16.27
N ARG A 172 -13.51 8.61 -17.13
CA ARG A 172 -13.61 7.22 -17.62
C ARG A 172 -12.44 6.83 -18.52
N ILE A 173 -11.98 7.74 -19.38
CA ILE A 173 -10.78 7.53 -20.20
C ILE A 173 -9.54 7.41 -19.30
N HIS A 174 -9.43 8.24 -18.27
CA HIS A 174 -8.32 8.22 -17.31
C HIS A 174 -8.26 6.93 -16.49
N GLN A 175 -9.40 6.43 -16.00
CA GLN A 175 -9.49 5.14 -15.30
C GLN A 175 -9.12 3.96 -16.22
N ARG A 176 -9.49 4.02 -17.50
CA ARG A 176 -9.12 3.00 -18.49
C ARG A 176 -7.63 3.05 -18.83
N LEU A 177 -7.04 4.25 -18.97
CA LEU A 177 -5.60 4.41 -19.21
C LEU A 177 -4.76 3.90 -18.03
N ALA A 178 -5.18 4.19 -16.80
CA ALA A 178 -4.53 3.68 -15.58
C ALA A 178 -4.62 2.14 -15.49
N GLY A 179 -5.74 1.55 -15.91
CA GLY A 179 -5.91 0.11 -16.03
C GLY A 179 -4.96 -0.53 -17.05
N VAL A 180 -4.79 0.10 -18.22
CA VAL A 180 -3.84 -0.33 -19.24
C VAL A 180 -2.40 -0.22 -18.73
N GLN A 181 -2.03 0.89 -18.09
CA GLN A 181 -0.69 1.08 -17.53
C GLN A 181 -0.36 0.04 -16.44
N LYS A 182 -1.32 -0.27 -15.57
CA LYS A 182 -1.19 -1.34 -14.57
C LYS A 182 -1.04 -2.71 -15.22
N ALA A 183 -1.78 -3.00 -16.27
CA ALA A 183 -1.66 -4.24 -17.04
C ALA A 183 -0.30 -4.33 -17.75
N THR A 184 0.21 -3.23 -18.31
CA THR A 184 1.53 -3.16 -18.96
C THR A 184 2.69 -3.33 -17.98
N LEU A 185 2.59 -2.73 -16.79
CA LEU A 185 3.58 -2.94 -15.71
C LEU A 185 3.57 -4.39 -15.21
N LYS A 186 2.39 -4.97 -15.02
CA LYS A 186 2.24 -6.38 -14.66
C LYS A 186 2.75 -7.33 -15.75
N ALA A 187 2.60 -6.94 -17.03
CA ALA A 187 3.14 -7.66 -18.18
C ALA A 187 4.67 -7.61 -18.25
N GLN A 188 5.27 -6.51 -17.79
CA GLN A 188 6.72 -6.35 -17.67
C GLN A 188 7.30 -7.28 -16.57
N GLU A 189 6.50 -7.60 -15.55
CA GLU A 189 6.90 -8.47 -14.43
C GLU A 189 6.68 -9.97 -14.70
N GLN A 190 5.68 -10.35 -15.52
CA GLN A 190 5.23 -11.75 -15.63
C GLN A 190 5.59 -12.48 -16.95
N GLY A 191 6.14 -11.77 -17.95
CA GLY A 191 6.59 -12.39 -19.20
C GLY A 191 5.48 -12.70 -20.23
N VAL A 192 5.85 -12.67 -21.52
CA VAL A 192 4.97 -12.42 -22.68
C VAL A 192 3.94 -13.53 -23.01
N VAL A 193 4.14 -14.76 -22.55
CA VAL A 193 3.41 -15.92 -23.12
C VAL A 193 1.97 -16.05 -22.59
N GLN A 194 1.71 -15.72 -21.32
CA GLN A 194 0.36 -15.75 -20.75
C GLN A 194 -0.54 -14.62 -21.29
N LEU A 195 0.07 -13.48 -21.63
CA LEU A 195 -0.61 -12.25 -22.07
C LEU A 195 -1.22 -12.29 -23.46
N THR A 196 -0.70 -13.08 -24.40
CA THR A 196 -1.27 -13.12 -25.76
C THR A 196 -2.73 -13.60 -25.77
N SER A 197 -3.12 -14.41 -24.77
CA SER A 197 -4.48 -14.93 -24.63
C SER A 197 -5.42 -13.93 -23.97
N GLU A 198 -4.95 -13.21 -22.95
CA GLU A 198 -5.72 -12.16 -22.25
C GLU A 198 -5.87 -10.91 -23.12
N ILE A 199 -4.83 -10.50 -23.85
CA ILE A 199 -4.89 -9.38 -24.80
C ILE A 199 -5.88 -9.68 -25.93
N ARG A 200 -5.94 -10.90 -26.47
CA ARG A 200 -6.94 -11.26 -27.49
C ARG A 200 -8.37 -11.27 -26.94
N ALA A 201 -8.57 -11.69 -25.69
CA ALA A 201 -9.87 -11.61 -25.04
C ALA A 201 -10.30 -10.16 -24.82
N ILE A 202 -9.36 -9.29 -24.43
CA ILE A 202 -9.57 -7.85 -24.30
C ILE A 202 -9.82 -7.19 -25.66
N GLU A 203 -9.06 -7.53 -26.71
CA GLU A 203 -9.24 -7.03 -28.08
C GLU A 203 -10.60 -7.43 -28.65
N HIS A 204 -11.08 -8.65 -28.39
CA HIS A 204 -12.38 -9.10 -28.87
C HIS A 204 -13.54 -8.38 -28.16
N ASN A 205 -13.41 -8.17 -26.84
CA ASN A 205 -14.35 -7.41 -26.03
C ASN A 205 -14.30 -5.90 -26.35
N MET A 206 -13.12 -5.38 -26.70
CA MET A 206 -12.95 -4.00 -27.16
C MET A 206 -13.54 -3.83 -28.55
N ALA A 207 -13.24 -4.67 -29.54
CA ALA A 207 -13.73 -4.50 -30.92
C ALA A 207 -15.26 -4.52 -31.05
N SER A 208 -15.97 -5.23 -30.16
CA SER A 208 -17.43 -5.26 -30.13
C SER A 208 -18.03 -4.02 -29.45
N ALA A 209 -17.43 -3.52 -28.37
CA ALA A 209 -17.84 -2.27 -27.72
C ALA A 209 -17.44 -1.01 -28.53
N TRP A 210 -16.29 -1.04 -29.20
CA TRP A 210 -15.68 0.10 -29.88
C TRP A 210 -16.42 0.48 -31.17
N ARG A 211 -17.06 -0.46 -31.87
CA ARG A 211 -17.87 -0.15 -33.07
C ARG A 211 -19.16 0.62 -32.76
N SER A 212 -19.77 0.37 -31.61
CA SER A 212 -20.97 1.09 -31.14
C SER A 212 -20.61 2.49 -30.63
N ASP A 213 -19.49 2.60 -29.90
CA ASP A 213 -19.07 3.87 -29.28
C ASP A 213 -18.36 4.80 -30.27
N ILE A 214 -17.64 4.31 -31.28
CA ILE A 214 -16.94 5.19 -32.24
C ILE A 214 -17.93 6.06 -33.00
N THR A 215 -19.08 5.55 -33.44
CA THR A 215 -20.07 6.36 -34.19
C THR A 215 -20.73 7.42 -33.32
N ALA A 216 -20.96 7.13 -32.03
CA ALA A 216 -21.46 8.11 -31.07
C ALA A 216 -20.39 9.15 -30.72
N THR A 217 -19.14 8.71 -30.55
CA THR A 217 -18.01 9.55 -30.16
C THR A 217 -17.51 10.41 -31.32
N THR A 218 -17.53 9.92 -32.56
CA THR A 218 -17.19 10.74 -33.76
C THR A 218 -18.23 11.81 -34.02
N LYS A 219 -19.54 11.52 -33.90
CA LYS A 219 -20.57 12.57 -33.96
C LYS A 219 -20.41 13.62 -32.86
N LEU A 220 -20.05 13.19 -31.65
CA LEU A 220 -19.84 14.09 -30.52
C LEU A 220 -18.56 14.93 -30.70
N LEU A 221 -17.50 14.34 -31.26
CA LEU A 221 -16.25 15.04 -31.58
C LEU A 221 -16.38 16.00 -32.76
N GLU A 222 -17.19 15.67 -33.77
CA GLU A 222 -17.52 16.58 -34.88
C GLU A 222 -18.33 17.79 -34.38
N GLN A 223 -19.30 17.56 -33.49
CA GLN A 223 -20.07 18.62 -32.83
C GLN A 223 -19.15 19.52 -31.97
N VAL A 224 -18.28 18.90 -31.16
CA VAL A 224 -17.32 19.60 -30.31
C VAL A 224 -16.28 20.37 -31.13
N ALA A 225 -15.83 19.84 -32.27
CA ALA A 225 -14.89 20.54 -33.16
C ALA A 225 -15.52 21.81 -33.78
N VAL A 226 -16.83 21.77 -34.11
CA VAL A 226 -17.58 22.94 -34.56
C VAL A 226 -17.73 23.97 -33.43
N ASP A 227 -18.05 23.51 -32.22
CA ASP A 227 -18.24 24.40 -31.05
C ASP A 227 -16.93 25.02 -30.55
N VAL A 228 -15.81 24.28 -30.60
CA VAL A 228 -14.46 24.78 -30.28
C VAL A 228 -14.00 25.81 -31.31
N LYS A 229 -14.29 25.60 -32.60
CA LYS A 229 -13.93 26.55 -33.67
C LYS A 229 -14.71 27.87 -33.54
N ASN A 230 -15.94 27.81 -33.02
CA ASN A 230 -16.76 28.98 -32.75
C ASN A 230 -16.38 29.70 -31.43
N SER A 231 -15.76 28.98 -30.48
CA SER A 231 -15.41 29.51 -29.15
C SER A 231 -13.95 29.99 -29.00
N ALA A 232 -13.07 29.60 -29.93
CA ALA A 232 -11.61 29.85 -29.86
C ALA A 232 -11.18 31.33 -30.05
N VAL A 233 -12.11 32.29 -30.17
CA VAL A 233 -11.76 33.72 -30.36
C VAL A 233 -11.61 34.48 -29.02
N GLN A 234 -11.89 33.88 -27.84
CA GLN A 234 -11.99 34.69 -26.60
C GLN A 234 -11.28 34.24 -25.32
N TYR A 235 -10.64 33.08 -25.21
CA TYR A 235 -10.16 32.63 -23.88
C TYR A 235 -8.80 31.95 -23.89
N THR A 236 -7.75 32.72 -23.61
CA THR A 236 -6.46 32.20 -23.14
C THR A 236 -5.95 33.12 -22.02
N ASN A 237 -6.28 32.82 -20.75
CA ASN A 237 -5.56 33.19 -19.49
C ASN A 237 -6.41 33.02 -18.19
N SER A 238 -6.99 31.84 -17.88
CA SER A 238 -7.66 31.64 -16.57
C SER A 238 -7.77 30.16 -16.16
N MET A 239 -7.00 29.70 -15.16
CA MET A 239 -7.27 28.42 -14.49
C MET A 239 -6.91 28.36 -12.99
N VAL A 240 -6.21 29.36 -12.44
CA VAL A 240 -6.28 29.69 -11.02
C VAL A 240 -6.48 31.19 -10.95
N THR A 241 -7.61 31.63 -10.41
CA THR A 241 -7.93 33.05 -10.41
C THR A 241 -7.31 33.71 -9.19
N THR A 242 -6.36 34.61 -9.41
CA THR A 242 -5.92 35.54 -8.37
C THR A 242 -7.09 36.47 -8.06
N LEU A 243 -7.59 36.43 -6.83
CA LEU A 243 -8.67 37.31 -6.38
C LEU A 243 -8.08 38.69 -6.06
N CYS A 244 -7.73 39.47 -7.08
CA CYS A 244 -7.34 40.87 -6.86
C CYS A 244 -8.54 41.84 -7.00
N GLU A 245 -9.56 41.53 -7.82
CA GLU A 245 -10.61 42.51 -8.18
C GLU A 245 -12.01 41.90 -8.52
N ILE A 246 -12.28 40.64 -8.17
CA ILE A 246 -13.55 39.97 -8.50
C ILE A 246 -14.50 40.00 -7.29
N GLU A 247 -15.81 40.07 -7.58
CA GLU A 247 -16.94 40.09 -6.62
C GLU A 247 -16.57 39.51 -5.25
N PRO A 248 -16.80 40.28 -4.16
CA PRO A 248 -16.47 39.82 -2.82
C PRO A 248 -17.10 38.44 -2.67
N VAL A 249 -16.28 37.42 -2.37
CA VAL A 249 -16.79 36.11 -1.94
C VAL A 249 -17.83 36.44 -0.90
N GLN A 250 -19.12 36.26 -1.23
CA GLN A 250 -20.18 36.56 -0.30
C GLN A 250 -20.11 35.46 0.75
N VAL A 251 -19.26 35.66 1.75
CA VAL A 251 -19.18 34.87 2.97
C VAL A 251 -20.44 35.19 3.77
N HIS A 252 -21.59 34.76 3.24
CA HIS A 252 -22.80 34.68 4.02
C HIS A 252 -22.68 33.45 4.92
N ILE A 253 -22.86 33.68 6.23
CA ILE A 253 -23.27 32.72 7.30
C ILE A 253 -22.20 32.47 8.38
N PRO A 254 -22.59 32.52 9.67
CA PRO A 254 -21.75 32.19 10.81
C PRO A 254 -21.54 30.67 10.88
N MET A 255 -20.32 30.20 10.65
CA MET A 255 -19.98 28.80 10.94
C MET A 255 -18.69 28.72 11.73
N THR A 256 -18.67 27.71 12.60
CA THR A 256 -17.62 27.33 13.56
C THR A 256 -16.22 27.68 13.05
N ARG A 257 -15.52 28.55 13.78
CA ARG A 257 -14.07 28.71 13.60
C ARG A 257 -13.42 27.35 13.83
N TYR A 258 -12.80 26.80 12.82
CA TYR A 258 -11.84 25.72 13.03
C TYR A 258 -10.59 26.34 13.66
N HIS A 259 -9.90 25.60 14.52
CA HIS A 259 -8.61 26.04 15.07
C HIS A 259 -7.68 26.47 13.91
N GLY A 260 -6.87 27.52 14.07
CA GLY A 260 -5.85 27.86 13.07
C GLY A 260 -6.24 28.81 11.92
N GLY A 261 -7.39 29.50 12.00
CA GLY A 261 -7.74 30.52 10.98
C GLY A 261 -8.42 29.96 9.72
N VAL A 262 -8.91 28.72 9.80
CA VAL A 262 -9.65 28.06 8.73
C VAL A 262 -11.15 28.21 8.95
N THR A 263 -11.86 28.58 7.90
CA THR A 263 -13.30 28.83 7.91
C THR A 263 -13.97 28.12 6.75
N ALA A 264 -15.10 27.46 7.00
CA ALA A 264 -15.94 26.96 5.92
C ALA A 264 -16.70 28.12 5.27
N ALA A 265 -16.74 28.17 3.94
CA ALA A 265 -17.43 29.19 3.16
C ALA A 265 -18.12 28.57 1.94
N ARG A 266 -18.84 29.41 1.18
CA ARG A 266 -19.37 29.04 -0.14
C ARG A 266 -18.70 29.85 -1.23
N TYR A 267 -18.26 29.18 -2.28
CA TYR A 267 -17.72 29.81 -3.49
C TYR A 267 -18.38 29.17 -4.71
N ARG A 268 -19.08 29.98 -5.52
CA ARG A 268 -19.86 29.52 -6.69
C ARG A 268 -20.81 28.35 -6.37
N ASN A 269 -21.57 28.47 -5.27
CA ASN A 269 -22.47 27.43 -4.74
C ASN A 269 -21.80 26.13 -4.29
N LYS A 270 -20.46 26.07 -4.23
CA LYS A 270 -19.71 24.93 -3.68
C LYS A 270 -19.24 25.25 -2.26
N GLY A 271 -19.30 24.27 -1.36
CA GLY A 271 -18.69 24.38 -0.02
C GLY A 271 -17.17 24.36 -0.15
N VAL A 272 -16.48 25.32 0.45
CA VAL A 272 -15.03 25.48 0.37
C VAL A 272 -14.45 25.74 1.76
N LEU A 273 -13.16 25.49 1.93
CA LEU A 273 -12.40 25.95 3.09
C LEU A 273 -11.60 27.19 2.70
N VAL A 274 -11.66 28.20 3.54
CA VAL A 274 -10.88 29.44 3.41
C VAL A 274 -9.92 29.50 4.59
N LYS A 275 -8.62 29.38 4.32
CA LYS A 275 -7.56 29.51 5.32
C LYS A 275 -6.97 30.89 5.25
N GLN A 276 -7.13 31.68 6.31
CA GLN A 276 -6.57 33.02 6.43
C GLN A 276 -5.24 32.98 7.18
N PHE A 277 -4.27 33.75 6.68
CA PHE A 277 -2.93 33.84 7.23
C PHE A 277 -2.73 35.17 7.96
N GLN A 278 -1.94 35.14 9.03
CA GLN A 278 -1.54 36.35 9.75
C GLN A 278 -0.32 37.01 9.11
N GLU A 279 0.59 36.20 8.55
CA GLU A 279 1.83 36.65 7.92
C GLU A 279 1.86 36.24 6.45
N ALA A 280 2.28 37.16 5.57
CA ALA A 280 2.39 36.89 4.13
C ALA A 280 3.42 35.79 3.81
N LYS A 281 4.45 35.66 4.64
CA LYS A 281 5.49 34.63 4.49
C LYS A 281 4.91 33.22 4.58
N ASP A 282 4.08 32.97 5.59
CA ASP A 282 3.41 31.68 5.79
C ASP A 282 2.46 31.38 4.62
N PHE A 283 1.74 32.41 4.15
CA PHE A 283 0.86 32.29 2.98
C PHE A 283 1.60 31.87 1.72
N VAL A 284 2.70 32.55 1.35
CA VAL A 284 3.46 32.24 0.13
C VAL A 284 4.01 30.82 0.17
N GLN A 285 4.53 30.42 1.33
CA GLN A 285 5.06 29.09 1.54
C GLN A 285 3.98 28.01 1.44
N GLU A 286 2.84 28.21 2.09
CA GLU A 286 1.76 27.24 2.05
C GLU A 286 1.13 27.16 0.65
N LEU A 287 1.02 28.30 -0.02
CA LEU A 287 0.52 28.41 -1.39
C LEU A 287 1.38 27.60 -2.37
N SER A 288 2.71 27.59 -2.23
CA SER A 288 3.57 26.77 -3.10
C SER A 288 3.32 25.28 -2.90
N ILE A 289 3.11 24.83 -1.65
CA ILE A 289 2.82 23.43 -1.35
C ILE A 289 1.44 23.04 -1.90
N TRP A 290 0.42 23.86 -1.67
CA TRP A 290 -0.94 23.62 -2.17
C TRP A 290 -1.06 23.61 -3.70
N ARG A 291 -0.14 24.27 -4.41
CA ARG A 291 -0.06 24.18 -5.88
C ARG A 291 0.44 22.83 -6.37
N GLU A 292 1.24 22.13 -5.57
CA GLU A 292 1.83 20.83 -5.91
C GLU A 292 0.96 19.66 -5.43
N LEU A 293 0.18 19.87 -4.36
CA LEU A 293 -0.70 18.84 -3.81
C LEU A 293 -1.92 18.57 -4.71
N TRP A 294 -2.04 17.34 -5.18
CA TRP A 294 -3.22 16.86 -5.88
C TRP A 294 -3.56 15.43 -5.47
N HIS A 295 -4.64 15.27 -4.70
CA HIS A 295 -5.17 13.97 -4.29
C HIS A 295 -6.67 14.07 -4.04
N PRO A 296 -7.50 13.07 -4.40
CA PRO A 296 -8.96 13.13 -4.21
C PRO A 296 -9.42 13.23 -2.75
N HIS A 297 -8.56 12.82 -1.81
CA HIS A 297 -8.81 12.90 -0.36
C HIS A 297 -8.01 14.02 0.32
N LEU A 298 -7.50 14.99 -0.46
CA LEU A 298 -6.92 16.25 0.03
C LEU A 298 -7.73 17.43 -0.53
N PRO A 299 -7.79 18.58 0.18
CA PRO A 299 -8.38 19.79 -0.36
C PRO A 299 -7.62 20.24 -1.62
N ARG A 300 -8.35 20.70 -2.63
CA ARG A 300 -7.74 21.21 -3.86
C ARG A 300 -7.70 22.72 -3.86
N LEU A 301 -6.54 23.33 -4.08
CA LEU A 301 -6.45 24.78 -4.27
C LEU A 301 -7.25 25.23 -5.50
N ILE A 302 -8.18 26.17 -5.31
CA ILE A 302 -9.01 26.73 -6.40
C ILE A 302 -8.91 28.24 -6.53
N ALA A 303 -8.57 28.96 -5.47
CA ALA A 303 -8.30 30.39 -5.51
C ALA A 303 -7.36 30.79 -4.36
N PHE A 304 -6.76 31.97 -4.49
CA PHE A 304 -5.95 32.59 -3.45
C PHE A 304 -6.03 34.12 -3.59
N SER A 305 -5.81 34.82 -2.49
CA SER A 305 -5.79 36.28 -2.43
C SER A 305 -4.46 36.86 -2.93
N SER A 306 -4.37 38.18 -3.05
CA SER A 306 -3.04 38.81 -3.23
C SER A 306 -2.18 38.65 -1.96
N GLU A 307 -0.86 38.51 -2.14
CA GLU A 307 0.13 38.56 -1.05
C GLU A 307 0.14 39.91 -0.32
N SER A 308 -0.30 40.98 -1.01
CA SER A 308 -0.37 42.34 -0.46
C SER A 308 -1.59 42.59 0.43
N GLU A 309 -2.53 41.64 0.52
CA GLU A 309 -3.68 41.78 1.40
C GLU A 309 -3.27 41.74 2.87
N ARG A 310 -3.98 42.49 3.72
CA ARG A 310 -3.71 42.54 5.17
C ARG A 310 -3.78 41.16 5.81
N ARG A 311 -4.61 40.26 5.26
CA ARG A 311 -4.77 38.87 5.69
C ARG A 311 -4.90 38.01 4.45
N PRO A 312 -3.78 37.57 3.86
CA PRO A 312 -3.85 36.76 2.67
C PRO A 312 -4.51 35.42 2.99
N PHE A 313 -5.14 34.80 2.01
CA PHE A 313 -5.90 33.57 2.20
C PHE A 313 -5.85 32.64 0.98
N VAL A 314 -6.00 31.35 1.24
CA VAL A 314 -6.24 30.34 0.20
C VAL A 314 -7.66 29.81 0.28
N VAL A 315 -8.22 29.46 -0.87
CA VAL A 315 -9.53 28.82 -1.01
C VAL A 315 -9.33 27.42 -1.55
N LEU A 316 -9.81 26.44 -0.78
CA LEU A 316 -9.64 25.02 -1.04
C LEU A 316 -11.01 24.38 -1.33
N ASP A 317 -11.12 23.72 -2.48
CA ASP A 317 -12.27 22.88 -2.83
C ASP A 317 -12.19 21.56 -2.09
N CYS A 318 -13.19 21.35 -1.26
CA CYS A 318 -13.38 20.16 -0.45
C CYS A 318 -14.87 19.79 -0.35
N GLN A 319 -15.74 20.55 -1.02
CA GLN A 319 -17.19 20.35 -1.00
C GLN A 319 -17.74 20.07 0.40
N VAL A 320 -17.25 20.80 1.42
CA VAL A 320 -17.51 20.50 2.84
C VAL A 320 -19.00 20.38 3.10
N VAL A 321 -19.40 19.27 3.71
CA VAL A 321 -20.66 19.18 4.45
C VAL A 321 -20.30 19.26 5.92
N SER A 322 -20.93 20.18 6.65
CA SER A 322 -20.73 20.30 8.09
C SER A 322 -21.23 19.02 8.75
N GLY A 323 -20.30 18.17 9.17
CA GLY A 323 -20.59 16.95 9.90
C GLY A 323 -19.30 16.44 10.52
N ASP A 324 -19.33 16.10 11.79
CA ASP A 324 -18.22 15.38 12.41
C ASP A 324 -18.24 13.91 11.93
N MET A 325 -17.05 13.31 11.78
CA MET A 325 -16.92 11.93 11.28
C MET A 325 -17.69 10.91 12.12
N ARG A 326 -17.79 11.16 13.43
CA ARG A 326 -18.47 10.26 14.35
C ARG A 326 -19.97 10.25 14.05
N THR A 327 -20.58 11.42 13.90
CA THR A 327 -21.99 11.57 13.52
C THR A 327 -22.25 10.90 12.17
N TYR A 328 -21.35 11.04 11.19
CA TYR A 328 -21.48 10.33 9.92
C TYR A 328 -21.48 8.81 10.06
N ILE A 329 -20.56 8.23 10.84
CA ILE A 329 -20.55 6.78 11.09
C ILE A 329 -21.80 6.36 11.86
N LEU A 330 -22.20 7.11 12.89
CA LEU A 330 -23.40 6.83 13.69
C LEU A 330 -24.67 6.88 12.85
N ASP A 331 -24.80 7.86 11.96
CA ASP A 331 -25.93 7.99 11.06
C ASP A 331 -25.94 6.86 10.02
N SER A 332 -24.77 6.51 9.47
CA SER A 332 -24.63 5.35 8.59
C SER A 332 -25.00 4.04 9.30
N LEU A 333 -24.71 3.91 10.59
CA LEU A 333 -25.08 2.73 11.38
C LEU A 333 -26.58 2.63 11.66
N LYS A 334 -27.29 3.76 11.75
CA LYS A 334 -28.76 3.77 11.82
C LYS A 334 -29.40 3.22 10.54
N GLU A 335 -28.72 3.36 9.40
CA GLU A 335 -29.15 2.76 8.12
C GLU A 335 -28.84 1.26 8.04
N GLY A 336 -27.93 0.77 8.89
CA GLY A 336 -27.60 -0.65 9.04
C GLY A 336 -26.11 -0.91 9.26
N VAL A 337 -25.79 -2.11 9.75
CA VAL A 337 -24.42 -2.60 10.01
C VAL A 337 -23.53 -2.45 8.77
N VAL A 338 -24.01 -2.89 7.61
CA VAL A 338 -23.26 -2.81 6.34
C VAL A 338 -23.00 -1.35 5.93
N ALA A 339 -23.97 -0.45 6.10
CA ALA A 339 -23.80 0.95 5.76
C ALA A 339 -22.73 1.61 6.66
N GLY A 340 -22.76 1.33 7.96
CA GLY A 340 -21.72 1.75 8.91
C GLY A 340 -20.32 1.22 8.57
N LEU A 341 -20.22 -0.07 8.19
CA LEU A 341 -18.96 -0.69 7.75
C LEU A 341 -18.41 -0.01 6.49
N MET A 342 -19.26 0.23 5.50
CA MET A 342 -18.87 0.91 4.27
C MET A 342 -18.42 2.35 4.54
N ALA A 343 -19.08 3.05 5.45
CA ALA A 343 -18.67 4.39 5.87
C ALA A 343 -17.29 4.38 6.55
N GLY A 344 -17.06 3.46 7.49
CA GLY A 344 -15.76 3.32 8.15
C GLY A 344 -14.63 2.90 7.18
N LEU A 345 -14.90 1.96 6.27
CA LEU A 345 -13.94 1.55 5.24
C LEU A 345 -13.59 2.72 4.30
N GLN A 346 -14.58 3.51 3.90
CA GLN A 346 -14.37 4.72 3.09
C GLN A 346 -13.46 5.72 3.81
N ILE A 347 -13.61 5.86 5.13
CA ILE A 347 -12.76 6.72 5.95
C ILE A 347 -11.31 6.20 5.97
N ILE A 348 -11.10 4.93 6.29
CA ILE A 348 -9.77 4.31 6.34
C ILE A 348 -9.10 4.38 4.97
N TYR A 349 -9.83 4.09 3.90
CA TYR A 349 -9.34 4.19 2.53
C TYR A 349 -8.91 5.62 2.17
N GLY A 350 -9.78 6.61 2.43
CA GLY A 350 -9.51 8.00 2.11
C GLY A 350 -8.31 8.56 2.87
N LEU A 351 -8.21 8.25 4.16
CA LEU A 351 -7.10 8.67 5.01
C LEU A 351 -5.79 7.98 4.62
N SER A 352 -5.80 6.65 4.46
CA SER A 352 -4.58 5.90 4.13
C SER A 352 -3.99 6.29 2.78
N THR A 353 -4.83 6.50 1.76
CA THR A 353 -4.37 6.97 0.44
C THR A 353 -3.82 8.39 0.48
N ALA A 354 -4.47 9.31 1.22
CA ALA A 354 -3.98 10.68 1.38
C ALA A 354 -2.65 10.74 2.14
N LEU A 355 -2.52 9.99 3.23
CA LEU A 355 -1.29 9.94 4.03
C LEU A 355 -0.13 9.32 3.26
N ASP A 356 -0.39 8.25 2.52
CA ASP A 356 0.65 7.61 1.70
C ASP A 356 1.09 8.55 0.57
N TYR A 357 0.16 9.29 -0.04
CA TYR A 357 0.49 10.34 -1.00
C TYR A 357 1.38 11.44 -0.40
N LEU A 358 1.01 11.97 0.78
CA LEU A 358 1.78 13.00 1.48
C LEU A 358 3.15 12.51 1.96
N ARG A 359 3.24 11.23 2.34
CA ARG A 359 4.49 10.56 2.71
C ARG A 359 5.40 10.45 1.50
N VAL A 360 4.91 9.92 0.36
CA VAL A 360 5.71 9.74 -0.85
C VAL A 360 6.14 11.07 -1.47
N SER A 361 5.32 12.12 -1.34
CA SER A 361 5.67 13.45 -1.86
C SER A 361 6.77 14.14 -1.04
N ASN A 362 7.07 13.66 0.18
CA ASN A 362 8.07 14.24 1.10
C ASN A 362 7.87 15.74 1.38
N LEU A 363 6.65 16.24 1.23
CA LEU A 363 6.33 17.66 1.41
C LEU A 363 6.12 18.04 2.87
N LEU A 364 5.84 17.06 3.74
CA LEU A 364 5.49 17.26 5.15
C LEU A 364 6.48 16.55 6.08
N SER A 365 6.79 17.17 7.21
CA SER A 365 7.53 16.53 8.29
C SER A 365 6.68 15.50 9.06
N LYS A 366 7.35 14.65 9.85
CA LYS A 366 6.68 13.70 10.76
C LYS A 366 5.67 14.39 11.67
N ALA A 367 6.03 15.51 12.29
CA ALA A 367 5.13 16.24 13.18
C ALA A 367 3.92 16.84 12.46
N GLU A 368 4.08 17.30 11.22
CA GLU A 368 2.97 17.83 10.42
C GLU A 368 2.01 16.73 9.99
N LEU A 369 2.53 15.57 9.58
CA LEU A 369 1.70 14.41 9.27
C LEU A 369 0.90 13.94 10.49
N THR A 370 1.50 13.94 11.68
CA THR A 370 0.78 13.65 12.93
C THR A 370 -0.34 14.65 13.21
N LYS A 371 -0.12 15.94 12.93
CA LYS A 371 -1.16 16.96 13.09
C LYS A 371 -2.32 16.74 12.13
N CYS A 372 -2.04 16.35 10.88
CA CYS A 372 -3.09 16.04 9.90
C CYS A 372 -4.04 14.94 10.38
N LEU A 373 -3.54 14.01 11.22
CA LEU A 373 -4.32 12.92 11.80
C LEU A 373 -5.15 13.32 13.02
N GLN A 374 -5.20 14.60 13.39
CA GLN A 374 -6.11 15.07 14.43
C GLN A 374 -7.54 15.09 13.90
N LEU A 375 -8.50 14.65 14.72
CA LEU A 375 -9.93 14.66 14.39
C LEU A 375 -10.44 16.03 13.89
N SER A 376 -9.89 17.12 14.42
CA SER A 376 -10.25 18.49 14.03
C SER A 376 -9.85 18.84 12.60
N ASP A 377 -8.91 18.11 12.03
CA ASP A 377 -8.31 18.39 10.73
C ASP A 377 -8.87 17.49 9.63
N ILE A 378 -9.86 16.65 9.94
CA ILE A 378 -10.48 15.76 8.97
C ILE A 378 -11.92 16.22 8.73
N VAL A 379 -12.23 16.39 7.45
CA VAL A 379 -13.50 16.97 7.01
C VAL A 379 -14.21 15.98 6.09
N LEU A 380 -15.55 15.97 6.13
CA LEU A 380 -16.37 15.22 5.20
C LEU A 380 -16.83 16.10 4.05
N SER A 381 -16.67 15.60 2.83
CA SER A 381 -17.27 16.20 1.64
C SER A 381 -18.75 15.84 1.53
N ASN A 382 -19.48 16.57 0.68
CA ASN A 382 -20.87 16.30 0.31
C ASN A 382 -21.14 14.93 -0.33
N LYS A 383 -20.11 14.25 -0.80
CA LYS A 383 -20.18 12.87 -1.29
C LYS A 383 -19.79 11.87 -0.20
N ASN A 384 -19.76 12.31 1.05
CA ASN A 384 -19.27 11.60 2.22
C ASN A 384 -17.82 11.11 2.06
N GLY A 385 -17.07 11.70 1.15
CA GLY A 385 -15.64 11.42 0.97
C GLY A 385 -14.86 12.10 2.07
N VAL A 386 -13.95 11.37 2.71
CA VAL A 386 -13.03 11.95 3.70
C VAL A 386 -12.01 12.82 3.00
N ILE A 387 -11.78 13.98 3.57
CA ILE A 387 -10.77 14.94 3.15
C ILE A 387 -9.86 15.21 4.34
N LEU A 388 -8.60 14.87 4.18
CA LEU A 388 -7.56 15.11 5.16
C LEU A 388 -7.03 16.54 5.00
N GLY A 389 -7.09 17.33 6.07
CA GLY A 389 -6.31 18.56 6.19
C GLY A 389 -7.08 19.87 6.20
N GLY A 390 -8.07 19.97 7.08
CA GLY A 390 -8.63 21.24 7.52
C GLY A 390 -7.53 22.24 7.92
N ASN A 391 -6.47 21.80 8.61
CA ASN A 391 -5.33 22.62 9.01
C ASN A 391 -3.97 22.07 8.56
N LEU A 392 -3.92 21.46 7.36
CA LEU A 392 -2.65 21.12 6.72
C LEU A 392 -1.68 22.32 6.81
N LEU A 393 -0.43 22.08 7.21
CA LEU A 393 0.70 23.04 7.17
C LEU A 393 0.74 24.17 8.22
N SER A 394 0.03 24.05 9.34
CA SER A 394 0.02 25.07 10.41
C SER A 394 1.39 25.38 11.06
N CYS A 395 2.46 24.64 10.75
CA CYS A 395 3.78 24.78 11.38
C CYS A 395 4.96 24.54 10.43
N ALA A 396 4.84 24.89 9.15
CA ALA A 396 5.91 24.72 8.18
C ALA A 396 7.05 25.73 8.43
N ALA A 397 7.84 25.53 9.49
CA ALA A 397 9.10 26.25 9.64
C ALA A 397 10.02 25.82 8.48
N ILE A 398 10.46 26.80 7.67
CA ILE A 398 11.40 26.63 6.56
C ILE A 398 12.49 25.62 6.93
N ARG A 399 12.52 24.50 6.22
CA ARG A 399 13.71 23.66 6.21
C ARG A 399 14.41 23.85 4.85
N PRO A 400 15.60 24.46 4.81
CA PRO A 400 16.42 24.42 3.60
C PRO A 400 16.71 22.94 3.32
N SER A 401 16.23 22.45 2.17
CA SER A 401 16.53 21.13 1.57
C SER A 401 17.20 20.17 2.54
N VAL A 402 16.46 19.68 3.55
CA VAL A 402 17.00 18.60 4.37
C VAL A 402 17.19 17.47 3.38
N PRO A 403 18.43 16.96 3.20
CA PRO A 403 18.69 15.87 2.27
C PRO A 403 17.68 14.79 2.62
N ALA A 404 16.85 14.38 1.65
CA ALA A 404 15.68 13.53 1.83
C ALA A 404 16.01 12.46 2.87
N CYS A 405 15.70 12.76 4.13
CA CYS A 405 15.95 11.85 5.21
C CYS A 405 14.98 10.74 4.90
N HIS A 406 15.53 9.58 4.50
CA HIS A 406 14.77 8.45 4.03
C HIS A 406 13.57 8.30 4.96
N PHE A 407 12.37 8.59 4.43
CA PHE A 407 11.14 8.20 5.10
C PHE A 407 11.13 6.68 5.01
N ASP A 408 11.79 6.10 6.01
CA ASP A 408 12.10 4.69 6.14
C ASP A 408 10.82 3.91 6.48
N GLU A 409 10.93 2.58 6.51
CA GLU A 409 9.88 1.66 6.97
C GLU A 409 9.28 2.13 8.31
N THR A 410 10.09 2.74 9.18
CA THR A 410 9.68 3.32 10.46
C THR A 410 8.59 4.40 10.36
N MET A 411 8.56 5.22 9.30
CA MET A 411 7.51 6.23 9.14
C MET A 411 6.20 5.59 8.67
N ASP A 412 6.29 4.58 7.80
CA ASP A 412 5.13 3.85 7.33
C ASP A 412 4.43 3.14 8.49
N GLU A 413 5.20 2.56 9.41
CA GLU A 413 4.70 1.97 10.66
C GLU A 413 4.12 3.01 11.62
N TYR A 414 4.81 4.13 11.80
CA TYR A 414 4.34 5.22 12.66
C TYR A 414 3.00 5.80 12.18
N LEU A 415 2.83 6.03 10.88
CA LEU A 415 1.58 6.57 10.33
C LEU A 415 0.44 5.56 10.40
N ALA A 416 0.74 4.27 10.20
CA ALA A 416 -0.21 3.23 10.51
C ALA A 416 -0.67 3.38 11.97
N GLU A 417 0.27 3.47 12.93
CA GLU A 417 -0.02 3.68 14.37
C GLU A 417 -0.98 4.81 14.65
N LYS A 418 -0.71 5.97 14.05
CA LYS A 418 -1.56 7.14 14.24
C LYS A 418 -2.92 7.00 13.57
N LEU A 419 -3.02 6.35 12.41
CA LEU A 419 -4.29 6.08 11.76
C LEU A 419 -5.18 5.16 12.62
N PHE A 420 -4.63 4.14 13.25
CA PHE A 420 -5.36 3.30 14.18
C PHE A 420 -5.86 4.05 15.41
N LEU A 421 -4.98 4.82 16.06
CA LEU A 421 -5.36 5.60 17.24
C LEU A 421 -6.46 6.60 16.91
N LEU A 422 -6.41 7.19 15.72
CA LEU A 422 -7.48 8.03 15.20
C LEU A 422 -8.78 7.23 15.01
N MET A 423 -8.73 6.04 14.39
CA MET A 423 -9.91 5.18 14.24
C MET A 423 -10.50 4.80 15.60
N LEU A 424 -9.66 4.44 16.58
CA LEU A 424 -10.08 4.23 17.95
C LEU A 424 -10.76 5.46 18.55
N GLN A 425 -10.23 6.66 18.32
CA GLN A 425 -10.81 7.89 18.84
C GLN A 425 -12.16 8.21 18.19
N ILE A 426 -12.30 7.97 16.89
CA ILE A 426 -13.56 8.14 16.14
C ILE A 426 -14.63 7.18 16.69
N LEU A 427 -14.25 5.92 16.89
CA LEU A 427 -15.14 4.81 17.23
C LEU A 427 -15.44 4.71 18.74
N CYS A 428 -14.48 5.07 19.58
CA CYS A 428 -14.46 4.86 21.04
C CYS A 428 -13.95 6.11 21.79
N PRO A 429 -14.68 7.25 21.77
CA PRO A 429 -14.19 8.50 22.37
C PRO A 429 -14.16 8.50 23.90
N GLU A 430 -14.92 7.60 24.54
CA GLU A 430 -14.76 7.30 25.95
C GLU A 430 -13.72 6.18 26.05
N THR A 431 -12.57 6.47 26.67
CA THR A 431 -11.34 5.66 26.72
C THR A 431 -11.45 4.28 27.40
N ARG A 432 -12.65 3.73 27.55
CA ARG A 432 -12.89 2.44 28.20
C ARG A 432 -13.49 1.45 27.22
N PHE A 433 -12.62 0.62 26.63
CA PHE A 433 -13.02 -0.57 25.86
C PHE A 433 -14.02 -1.44 26.63
N ALA A 434 -13.84 -1.59 27.94
CA ALA A 434 -14.73 -2.35 28.82
C ALA A 434 -16.17 -1.80 28.88
N CYS A 435 -16.41 -0.54 28.51
CA CYS A 435 -17.74 0.07 28.55
C CYS A 435 -18.52 -0.13 27.24
N LEU A 436 -17.87 -0.48 26.13
CA LEU A 436 -18.53 -0.75 24.84
C LEU A 436 -19.27 -2.09 24.83
N GLU A 437 -18.79 -3.08 25.58
CA GLU A 437 -19.45 -4.38 25.72
C GLU A 437 -20.71 -4.33 26.59
N ILE A 438 -20.85 -3.31 27.45
CA ILE A 438 -21.90 -3.27 28.47
C ILE A 438 -23.10 -2.41 28.07
N ASN A 439 -22.90 -1.34 27.27
CA ASN A 439 -23.94 -0.33 27.04
C ASN A 439 -24.27 -0.01 25.56
N SER A 440 -23.58 -0.63 24.58
CA SER A 440 -23.94 -0.43 23.16
C SER A 440 -24.88 -1.55 22.68
N PRO A 441 -25.86 -1.25 21.78
CA PRO A 441 -26.62 -2.32 21.14
C PRO A 441 -25.66 -3.28 20.43
N ARG A 442 -25.85 -4.59 20.59
CA ARG A 442 -24.90 -5.65 20.17
C ARG A 442 -24.39 -5.52 18.73
N SER A 443 -25.24 -5.03 17.82
CA SER A 443 -24.89 -4.78 16.41
C SER A 443 -23.81 -3.72 16.19
N PHE A 444 -23.62 -2.83 17.17
CA PHE A 444 -22.59 -1.79 17.14
C PHE A 444 -21.20 -2.40 17.40
N THR A 445 -21.13 -3.46 18.20
CA THR A 445 -19.86 -4.09 18.59
C THR A 445 -19.21 -4.83 17.42
N SER A 446 -19.99 -5.53 16.58
CA SER A 446 -19.53 -6.22 15.35
C SER A 446 -18.91 -5.23 14.34
N VAL A 447 -19.58 -4.09 14.10
CA VAL A 447 -19.08 -3.05 13.17
C VAL A 447 -17.80 -2.41 13.69
N LEU A 448 -17.79 -2.00 14.96
CA LEU A 448 -16.60 -1.45 15.59
C LEU A 448 -15.46 -2.46 15.53
N ARG A 449 -15.71 -3.74 15.80
CA ARG A 449 -14.70 -4.80 15.75
C ARG A 449 -14.12 -4.96 14.34
N LEU A 450 -14.94 -5.01 13.29
CA LEU A 450 -14.45 -5.12 11.91
C LEU A 450 -13.68 -3.88 11.46
N LEU A 451 -14.11 -2.68 11.83
CA LEU A 451 -13.37 -1.45 11.53
C LEU A 451 -12.06 -1.35 12.34
N LEU A 452 -12.08 -1.84 13.57
CA LEU A 452 -10.88 -1.97 14.39
C LEU A 452 -9.95 -3.04 13.83
N LEU A 453 -10.46 -4.16 13.30
CA LEU A 453 -9.65 -5.13 12.56
C LEU A 453 -8.97 -4.48 11.35
N PHE A 454 -9.64 -3.62 10.58
CA PHE A 454 -8.95 -2.89 9.50
C PHE A 454 -7.79 -2.00 9.95
N SER A 455 -7.86 -1.52 11.19
CA SER A 455 -6.93 -0.53 11.71
C SER A 455 -5.95 -1.11 12.73
N SER A 456 -6.17 -2.32 13.26
CA SER A 456 -5.44 -2.86 14.39
C SER A 456 -4.07 -3.46 14.01
N PHE A 457 -3.09 -3.13 14.87
CA PHE A 457 -1.69 -3.55 14.81
C PHE A 457 -1.40 -5.03 15.02
N GLN A 458 -2.42 -5.86 15.25
CA GLN A 458 -2.16 -7.24 15.66
C GLN A 458 -1.85 -8.17 14.49
N PHE A 459 -1.98 -7.70 13.25
CA PHE A 459 -1.50 -8.48 12.11
C PHE A 459 0.03 -8.41 12.03
N LYS A 460 0.67 -9.57 12.18
CA LYS A 460 2.11 -9.78 11.89
C LYS A 460 2.53 -9.14 10.54
N ASN A 461 1.59 -9.01 9.59
CA ASN A 461 1.75 -8.51 8.22
C ASN A 461 0.92 -7.23 7.89
N GLY A 462 0.49 -6.45 8.89
CA GLY A 462 -0.27 -5.19 8.71
C GLY A 462 0.46 -3.97 9.27
N ARG A 463 1.79 -4.03 9.35
CA ARG A 463 2.59 -3.06 10.10
C ARG A 463 2.69 -1.71 9.40
N SER A 464 2.50 -1.68 8.09
CA SER A 464 2.84 -0.54 7.26
C SER A 464 1.57 0.17 6.74
N LEU A 465 1.58 1.51 6.68
CA LEU A 465 0.50 2.29 6.08
C LEU A 465 0.25 1.87 4.62
N THR A 466 1.30 1.51 3.89
CA THR A 466 1.21 0.96 2.52
C THR A 466 0.39 -0.34 2.47
N GLN A 467 0.55 -1.22 3.46
CA GLN A 467 -0.25 -2.45 3.57
C GLN A 467 -1.72 -2.12 3.89
N ILE A 468 -1.98 -1.22 4.86
CA ILE A 468 -3.35 -0.78 5.18
C ILE A 468 -4.03 -0.19 3.94
N ARG A 469 -3.32 0.67 3.19
CA ARG A 469 -3.78 1.23 1.91
C ARG A 469 -4.11 0.13 0.92
N THR A 470 -3.20 -0.82 0.68
CA THR A 470 -3.39 -1.89 -0.31
C THR A 470 -4.58 -2.78 0.03
N LYS A 471 -4.73 -3.14 1.32
CA LYS A 471 -5.85 -3.94 1.81
C LYS A 471 -7.18 -3.19 1.70
N SER A 472 -7.22 -1.92 2.12
CA SER A 472 -8.44 -1.10 2.02
C SER A 472 -8.82 -0.80 0.57
N ASP A 473 -7.86 -0.59 -0.34
CA ASP A 473 -8.11 -0.42 -1.78
C ASP A 473 -8.69 -1.71 -2.39
N SER A 474 -8.15 -2.87 -2.04
CA SER A 474 -8.68 -4.18 -2.47
C SER A 474 -10.11 -4.41 -1.99
N ALA A 475 -10.37 -4.13 -0.70
CA ALA A 475 -11.70 -4.21 -0.11
C ALA A 475 -12.68 -3.27 -0.80
N TRP A 476 -12.28 -2.00 -0.95
CA TRP A 476 -13.11 -0.95 -1.54
C TRP A 476 -13.41 -1.22 -3.02
N ALA A 477 -12.43 -1.73 -3.77
CA ALA A 477 -12.64 -2.12 -5.16
C ALA A 477 -13.64 -3.28 -5.29
N THR A 478 -13.50 -4.31 -4.45
CA THR A 478 -14.36 -5.51 -4.47
C THR A 478 -15.80 -5.16 -4.07
N LEU A 479 -15.97 -4.48 -2.93
CA LEU A 479 -17.30 -4.06 -2.46
C LEU A 479 -17.90 -2.97 -3.35
N GLY A 480 -17.08 -2.07 -3.87
CA GLY A 480 -17.51 -1.03 -4.81
C GLY A 480 -18.01 -1.60 -6.14
N GLN A 481 -17.43 -2.70 -6.63
CA GLN A 481 -17.96 -3.41 -7.81
C GLN A 481 -19.33 -4.02 -7.53
N LYS A 482 -19.50 -4.69 -6.38
CA LYS A 482 -20.81 -5.23 -5.95
C LYS A 482 -21.85 -4.12 -5.81
N LYS A 483 -21.51 -2.99 -5.15
CA LYS A 483 -22.41 -1.84 -4.97
C LYS A 483 -22.94 -1.24 -6.27
N ARG A 484 -22.17 -1.33 -7.37
CA ARG A 484 -22.54 -0.76 -8.67
C ARG A 484 -23.50 -1.64 -9.47
N ALA A 485 -23.67 -2.91 -9.09
CA ALA A 485 -24.66 -3.75 -9.73
C ALA A 485 -26.07 -3.27 -9.33
N PRO A 486 -26.96 -2.96 -10.30
CA PRO A 486 -28.20 -2.22 -10.07
C PRO A 486 -29.17 -2.87 -9.06
N ASP A 487 -29.03 -4.17 -8.81
CA ASP A 487 -29.89 -4.94 -7.89
C ASP A 487 -29.11 -5.61 -6.75
N CYS A 488 -27.80 -5.36 -6.63
CA CYS A 488 -26.99 -6.00 -5.60
C CYS A 488 -26.99 -5.18 -4.31
N ARG A 489 -27.70 -5.69 -3.30
CA ARG A 489 -27.49 -5.25 -1.92
C ARG A 489 -26.28 -5.99 -1.37
N ILE A 490 -25.31 -5.23 -0.87
CA ILE A 490 -24.17 -5.80 -0.14
C ILE A 490 -24.72 -6.34 1.18
N SER A 491 -24.57 -7.65 1.43
CA SER A 491 -24.90 -8.27 2.72
C SER A 491 -23.73 -8.19 3.70
N PHE A 492 -23.94 -8.57 4.96
CA PHE A 492 -22.83 -8.68 5.90
C PHE A 492 -21.86 -9.79 5.49
N ALA A 493 -22.38 -10.94 5.04
CA ALA A 493 -21.58 -12.03 4.49
C ALA A 493 -20.72 -11.58 3.30
N ASP A 494 -21.20 -10.71 2.42
CA ASP A 494 -20.39 -10.15 1.33
C ASP A 494 -19.19 -9.36 1.84
N VAL A 495 -19.40 -8.55 2.89
CA VAL A 495 -18.35 -7.74 3.53
C VAL A 495 -17.35 -8.65 4.24
N ARG A 496 -17.84 -9.59 5.03
CA ARG A 496 -17.03 -10.60 5.72
C ARG A 496 -16.20 -11.40 4.73
N ASP A 497 -16.81 -11.98 3.70
CA ASP A 497 -16.12 -12.82 2.71
C ASP A 497 -15.07 -12.00 1.94
N CYS A 498 -15.36 -10.74 1.64
CA CYS A 498 -14.37 -9.82 1.09
C CYS A 498 -13.17 -9.67 2.03
N PHE A 499 -13.41 -9.50 3.33
CA PHE A 499 -12.33 -9.33 4.32
C PHE A 499 -11.56 -10.63 4.54
N LEU A 500 -12.26 -11.76 4.60
CA LEU A 500 -11.65 -13.08 4.66
C LEU A 500 -10.78 -13.35 3.45
N GLN A 501 -11.02 -12.77 2.28
CA GLN A 501 -10.15 -12.94 1.11
C GLN A 501 -8.87 -12.09 1.17
N ILE A 502 -8.84 -11.03 1.96
CA ILE A 502 -7.67 -10.16 2.11
C ILE A 502 -6.62 -10.86 2.98
N GLU A 503 -5.40 -10.93 2.48
CA GLU A 503 -4.30 -11.61 3.16
C GLU A 503 -3.99 -10.95 4.51
N GLY A 504 -3.89 -11.77 5.55
CA GLY A 504 -3.65 -11.29 6.92
C GLY A 504 -4.77 -10.41 7.46
N MET A 505 -6.04 -10.70 7.12
CA MET A 505 -7.25 -10.20 7.81
C MET A 505 -8.07 -11.40 8.32
N GLY A 506 -7.39 -12.33 8.99
CA GLY A 506 -8.06 -13.47 9.62
C GLY A 506 -9.09 -13.00 10.65
N PRO A 507 -10.23 -13.70 10.80
CA PRO A 507 -11.26 -13.36 11.77
C PRO A 507 -10.91 -13.75 13.20
N SER A 508 -9.70 -14.29 13.41
CA SER A 508 -9.26 -14.72 14.73
C SER A 508 -9.03 -13.52 15.65
N ARG A 509 -9.36 -13.73 16.92
CA ARG A 509 -9.27 -12.76 18.01
C ARG A 509 -8.22 -13.27 18.98
N THR A 510 -7.23 -12.45 19.33
CA THR A 510 -6.24 -12.82 20.35
C THR A 510 -6.79 -12.52 21.74
N ASN A 511 -6.76 -13.49 22.66
CA ASN A 511 -7.09 -13.29 24.07
C ASN A 511 -5.95 -13.71 25.00
N VAL A 512 -5.94 -13.09 26.17
CA VAL A 512 -5.08 -13.43 27.30
C VAL A 512 -5.99 -13.52 28.54
N PRO A 513 -6.64 -14.67 28.78
CA PRO A 513 -7.68 -14.77 29.80
C PRO A 513 -7.07 -14.72 31.20
N ARG A 514 -7.86 -14.22 32.14
CA ARG A 514 -7.59 -14.28 33.57
C ARG A 514 -8.83 -14.90 34.21
N PRO A 515 -8.82 -16.17 34.66
CA PRO A 515 -7.69 -17.11 34.85
C PRO A 515 -7.20 -17.81 33.57
N HIS A 516 -6.06 -18.50 33.68
CA HIS A 516 -5.50 -19.33 32.60
C HIS A 516 -6.50 -20.43 32.20
N TRP A 517 -6.77 -20.54 30.89
CA TRP A 517 -7.64 -21.58 30.35
C TRP A 517 -6.81 -22.80 29.93
N ASN A 518 -7.21 -23.98 30.36
CA ASN A 518 -6.62 -25.24 29.89
C ASN A 518 -7.20 -25.60 28.51
N ILE A 519 -6.66 -24.99 27.47
CA ILE A 519 -7.14 -25.13 26.08
C ILE A 519 -6.04 -25.60 25.13
N SER A 520 -6.45 -26.20 24.02
CA SER A 520 -5.62 -26.65 22.92
C SER A 520 -6.12 -26.07 21.60
N THR A 521 -5.24 -25.96 20.60
CA THR A 521 -5.66 -25.62 19.24
C THR A 521 -6.68 -26.64 18.74
N GLY A 522 -7.76 -26.17 18.14
CA GLY A 522 -8.88 -26.98 17.72
C GLY A 522 -9.99 -27.12 18.76
N ASP A 523 -9.80 -26.66 19.99
CA ASP A 523 -10.87 -26.68 21.01
C ASP A 523 -12.04 -25.80 20.57
N ILE A 524 -13.25 -26.34 20.69
CA ILE A 524 -14.51 -25.64 20.50
C ILE A 524 -15.23 -25.63 21.84
N GLY A 525 -15.64 -24.44 22.28
CA GLY A 525 -16.23 -24.24 23.59
C GLY A 525 -16.93 -22.89 23.71
N TYR A 526 -17.20 -22.45 24.93
CA TYR A 526 -17.77 -21.14 25.24
C TYR A 526 -17.20 -20.64 26.57
N VAL A 527 -17.38 -19.36 26.87
CA VAL A 527 -16.90 -18.75 28.12
C VAL A 527 -18.05 -18.60 29.09
N LYS A 528 -17.87 -19.09 30.31
CA LYS A 528 -18.81 -18.92 31.41
C LYS A 528 -18.06 -18.61 32.70
N ASP A 529 -18.44 -17.52 33.36
CA ASP A 529 -17.82 -17.08 34.62
C ASP A 529 -16.28 -16.99 34.50
N ASP A 530 -15.79 -16.36 33.42
CA ASP A 530 -14.37 -16.26 33.04
C ASP A 530 -13.62 -17.58 32.83
N ASN A 531 -14.32 -18.71 32.74
CA ASN A 531 -13.75 -20.02 32.45
C ASN A 531 -14.18 -20.52 31.07
N PHE A 532 -13.22 -21.08 30.32
CA PHE A 532 -13.54 -21.79 29.08
C PHE A 532 -14.13 -23.16 29.38
N VAL A 533 -15.32 -23.41 28.85
CA VAL A 533 -16.00 -24.70 28.93
C VAL A 533 -15.84 -25.39 27.57
N LEU A 534 -14.99 -26.42 27.55
CA LEU A 534 -14.74 -27.25 26.38
C LEU A 534 -16.00 -28.06 26.01
N ILE A 535 -16.40 -28.01 24.74
CA ILE A 535 -17.44 -28.86 24.16
C ILE A 535 -16.81 -30.05 23.42
N ALA A 536 -15.82 -29.79 22.56
CA ALA A 536 -15.10 -30.78 21.77
C ALA A 536 -13.77 -30.22 21.25
N ASN A 537 -12.82 -31.06 20.84
CA ASN A 537 -11.69 -30.63 20.01
C ASN A 537 -11.86 -31.17 18.58
N VAL A 538 -11.63 -30.35 17.55
CA VAL A 538 -11.80 -30.75 16.14
C VAL A 538 -10.88 -31.88 15.68
N PHE A 539 -9.83 -32.17 16.45
CA PHE A 539 -8.86 -33.23 16.19
C PHE A 539 -9.12 -34.53 16.97
N ASP A 540 -10.14 -34.57 17.83
CA ASP A 540 -10.50 -35.81 18.53
C ASP A 540 -11.13 -36.83 17.55
N ASP A 541 -10.82 -38.12 17.71
CA ASP A 541 -11.30 -39.21 16.84
C ASP A 541 -12.84 -39.33 16.80
N ASP A 542 -13.51 -38.88 17.86
CA ASP A 542 -14.98 -38.89 17.99
C ASP A 542 -15.66 -37.68 17.31
N THR A 543 -14.88 -36.78 16.72
CA THR A 543 -15.42 -35.64 16.00
C THR A 543 -15.89 -36.11 14.63
N PRO A 544 -17.16 -35.89 14.26
CA PRO A 544 -17.65 -36.35 12.98
C PRO A 544 -16.77 -35.84 11.85
N THR A 545 -16.10 -36.76 11.14
CA THR A 545 -15.55 -36.55 9.79
C THR A 545 -16.72 -36.45 8.80
N PHE A 546 -17.66 -35.55 9.07
CA PHE A 546 -18.86 -35.38 8.29
C PHE A 546 -18.49 -34.71 6.98
N CYS A 547 -18.56 -35.51 5.90
CA CYS A 547 -18.26 -35.20 4.51
C CYS A 547 -16.78 -35.37 4.14
N GLY A 548 -16.49 -36.46 3.44
CA GLY A 548 -15.19 -36.79 2.81
C GLY A 548 -14.70 -35.81 1.74
N ASP A 549 -15.30 -34.63 1.64
CA ASP A 549 -14.92 -33.55 0.72
C ASP A 549 -14.48 -32.26 1.43
N THR A 550 -14.60 -32.19 2.76
CA THR A 550 -14.08 -31.02 3.49
C THR A 550 -12.58 -31.22 3.65
N PRO A 551 -11.72 -30.36 3.05
CA PRO A 551 -10.29 -30.44 3.30
C PRO A 551 -10.08 -30.37 4.80
N GLY A 552 -9.44 -31.38 5.38
CA GLY A 552 -9.22 -31.44 6.83
C GLY A 552 -8.62 -30.13 7.31
N LEU A 553 -9.06 -29.65 8.47
CA LEU A 553 -8.47 -28.47 9.12
C LEU A 553 -7.00 -28.79 9.37
N GLY A 554 -6.13 -28.41 8.44
CA GLY A 554 -4.70 -28.58 8.61
C GLY A 554 -4.23 -27.66 9.72
N ALA A 555 -3.66 -28.22 10.77
CA ALA A 555 -2.88 -27.44 11.71
C ALA A 555 -1.46 -27.29 11.16
N SER A 556 -0.99 -26.06 11.06
CA SER A 556 0.40 -25.74 10.75
C SER A 556 1.16 -25.47 12.04
N HIS A 557 2.39 -25.97 12.09
CA HIS A 557 3.37 -25.57 13.09
C HIS A 557 4.27 -24.51 12.47
N GLU A 558 4.25 -23.31 13.02
CA GLU A 558 5.08 -22.18 12.61
C GLU A 558 5.98 -21.78 13.80
N GLU A 559 7.27 -21.65 13.55
CA GLU A 559 8.22 -21.08 14.51
C GLU A 559 8.38 -19.59 14.18
N ILE A 560 8.04 -18.72 15.13
CA ILE A 560 8.14 -17.27 14.94
C ILE A 560 9.26 -16.74 15.81
N LEU A 561 10.26 -16.18 15.15
CA LEU A 561 11.27 -15.33 15.78
C LEU A 561 10.97 -13.87 15.41
N MET A 562 10.66 -13.06 16.42
CA MET A 562 10.50 -11.61 16.30
C MET A 562 11.66 -10.93 16.99
N ILE A 563 12.36 -10.06 16.27
CA ILE A 563 13.45 -9.24 16.80
C ILE A 563 13.03 -7.78 16.67
N ARG A 564 13.14 -7.01 17.76
CA ARG A 564 12.97 -5.55 17.77
C ARG A 564 14.23 -4.92 18.32
N CYS A 565 14.79 -3.95 17.63
CA CYS A 565 15.93 -3.15 18.08
C CYS A 565 15.75 -1.71 17.60
N ASP A 566 16.68 -0.82 17.98
CA ASP A 566 16.72 0.54 17.44
C ASP A 566 16.77 0.50 15.91
N PRO A 567 15.79 1.08 15.19
CA PRO A 567 15.70 0.97 13.74
C PRO A 567 16.90 1.58 13.00
N CYS A 568 17.66 2.47 13.64
CA CYS A 568 18.84 3.05 13.02
C CYS A 568 20.02 2.06 12.91
N ARG A 569 19.93 0.87 13.52
CA ARG A 569 21.05 -0.07 13.67
C ARG A 569 20.60 -1.52 13.48
N PRO A 570 20.78 -2.10 12.28
CA PRO A 570 20.40 -3.48 12.03
C PRO A 570 21.27 -4.43 12.85
N TYR A 571 20.73 -5.61 13.17
CA TYR A 571 21.48 -6.67 13.83
C TYR A 571 22.18 -7.56 12.80
N ASN A 572 23.31 -8.17 13.20
CA ASN A 572 23.98 -9.20 12.41
C ASN A 572 23.68 -10.58 13.02
N LEU A 573 23.37 -11.57 12.17
CA LEU A 573 23.15 -12.95 12.58
C LEU A 573 24.32 -13.81 12.10
N THR A 574 24.98 -14.50 13.04
CA THR A 574 26.07 -15.44 12.76
C THR A 574 25.70 -16.81 13.29
N GLU A 575 25.67 -17.82 12.41
CA GLU A 575 25.59 -19.22 12.84
C GLU A 575 26.98 -19.69 13.30
N LEU A 576 27.04 -20.21 14.53
CA LEU A 576 28.26 -20.72 15.14
C LEU A 576 28.48 -22.19 14.74
N PRO A 577 29.72 -22.72 14.82
CA PRO A 577 30.03 -24.07 14.36
C PRO A 577 29.27 -25.21 15.02
N ASP A 578 28.70 -24.98 16.21
CA ASP A 578 27.88 -25.95 16.94
C ASP A 578 26.37 -25.86 16.59
N GLY A 579 26.00 -24.99 15.65
CA GLY A 579 24.62 -24.73 15.25
C GLY A 579 23.89 -23.69 16.10
N SER A 580 24.51 -23.15 17.16
CA SER A 580 23.95 -22.02 17.90
C SER A 580 23.95 -20.75 17.04
N LYS A 581 23.03 -19.83 17.31
CA LYS A 581 22.93 -18.56 16.59
C LYS A 581 23.38 -17.40 17.47
N ARG A 582 24.18 -16.50 16.93
CA ARG A 582 24.62 -15.26 17.60
C ARG A 582 24.02 -14.06 16.90
N TYR A 583 23.20 -13.30 17.61
CA TYR A 583 22.67 -12.02 17.17
C TYR A 583 23.56 -10.92 17.74
N GLU A 584 24.02 -10.01 16.91
CA GLU A 584 24.95 -8.93 17.25
C GLU A 584 24.26 -7.59 16.97
N PHE A 585 24.16 -6.76 18.00
CA PHE A 585 23.49 -5.46 17.98
C PHE A 585 24.54 -4.36 18.22
N ASP A 586 24.66 -3.41 17.31
CA ASP A 586 25.62 -2.30 17.42
C ASP A 586 25.04 -1.16 18.28
N ALA A 587 25.56 -0.99 19.49
CA ALA A 587 25.13 -0.03 20.49
C ALA A 587 23.61 0.19 20.61
N PRO A 588 22.86 -0.89 20.94
CA PRO A 588 21.44 -0.80 21.15
C PRO A 588 21.13 -0.05 22.46
N ALA A 589 20.23 0.92 22.40
CA ALA A 589 19.54 1.39 23.60
C ALA A 589 18.51 0.34 24.08
N PHE A 590 17.91 -0.38 23.13
CA PHE A 590 16.94 -1.44 23.37
C PHE A 590 17.07 -2.55 22.33
N ALA A 591 16.98 -3.80 22.76
CA ALA A 591 16.83 -4.96 21.89
C ALA A 591 15.92 -6.01 22.55
N LEU A 592 15.03 -6.61 21.77
CA LEU A 592 14.08 -7.63 22.20
C LEU A 592 14.10 -8.77 21.19
N LEU A 593 14.38 -9.98 21.66
CA LEU A 593 14.17 -11.20 20.90
C LEU A 593 13.00 -11.96 21.53
N TRP A 594 12.07 -12.33 20.67
CA TRP A 594 10.88 -13.06 21.03
C TRP A 594 10.76 -14.29 20.14
N HIS A 595 10.90 -15.47 20.73
CA HIS A 595 10.77 -16.75 20.04
C HIS A 595 9.52 -17.48 20.51
N SER A 596 8.59 -17.76 19.61
CA SER A 596 7.34 -18.48 19.90
C SER A 596 7.10 -19.62 18.92
N HIS A 597 6.48 -20.70 19.42
CA HIS A 597 5.93 -21.76 18.58
C HIS A 597 4.43 -21.55 18.47
N ARG A 598 3.98 -21.45 17.23
CA ARG A 598 2.59 -21.27 16.87
C ARG A 598 2.08 -22.57 16.28
N PHE A 599 1.12 -23.18 16.96
CA PHE A 599 0.37 -24.29 16.41
C PHE A 599 -1.03 -23.78 16.07
N GLY A 600 -1.25 -23.51 14.79
CA GLY A 600 -2.42 -22.76 14.31
C GLY A 600 -3.15 -23.45 13.17
N ILE A 601 -4.45 -23.25 13.12
CA ILE A 601 -5.36 -23.58 12.03
C ILE A 601 -5.51 -22.30 11.20
N ASP A 602 -5.59 -22.43 9.87
CA ASP A 602 -5.91 -21.28 9.01
C ASP A 602 -7.26 -20.66 9.44
N ASP A 603 -7.24 -19.38 9.79
CA ASP A 603 -8.42 -18.71 10.34
C ASP A 603 -9.63 -18.73 9.38
N ARG A 604 -9.40 -18.74 8.06
CA ARG A 604 -10.48 -18.76 7.06
C ARG A 604 -11.14 -20.14 7.03
N LEU A 605 -10.33 -21.20 7.09
CA LEU A 605 -10.82 -22.58 7.18
C LEU A 605 -11.57 -22.81 8.49
N ALA A 606 -11.02 -22.34 9.62
CA ALA A 606 -11.67 -22.46 10.92
C ALA A 606 -13.00 -21.68 10.99
N MET A 607 -13.08 -20.47 10.43
CA MET A 607 -14.35 -19.73 10.34
C MET A 607 -15.39 -20.47 9.51
N LYS A 608 -15.01 -20.95 8.32
CA LYS A 608 -15.92 -21.75 7.46
C LYS A 608 -16.40 -23.02 8.16
N TYR A 609 -15.50 -23.67 8.91
CA TYR A 609 -15.84 -24.83 9.71
C TYR A 609 -16.85 -24.48 10.80
N LEU A 610 -16.59 -23.43 11.58
CA LEU A 610 -17.47 -23.02 12.67
C LEU A 610 -18.85 -22.61 12.14
N LEU A 611 -18.93 -21.84 11.05
CA LEU A 611 -20.19 -21.48 10.39
C LEU A 611 -21.02 -22.71 9.99
N ARG A 612 -20.35 -23.78 9.52
CA ARG A 612 -21.02 -25.00 9.07
C ARG A 612 -21.47 -25.91 10.23
N HIS A 613 -20.73 -25.89 11.34
CA HIS A 613 -20.85 -26.91 12.39
C HIS A 613 -21.28 -26.37 13.76
N ALA A 614 -21.45 -25.05 13.96
CA ALA A 614 -21.81 -24.49 15.26
C ALA A 614 -23.09 -25.10 15.85
N ASN A 615 -24.16 -25.27 15.06
CA ASN A 615 -25.41 -25.86 15.53
C ASN A 615 -25.22 -27.31 16.03
N PHE A 616 -24.37 -28.09 15.36
CA PHE A 616 -24.04 -29.44 15.80
C PHE A 616 -23.38 -29.44 17.19
N TYR A 617 -22.45 -28.50 17.44
CA TYR A 617 -21.80 -28.38 18.75
C TYR A 617 -22.75 -27.89 19.85
N LEU A 618 -23.70 -27.01 19.51
CA LEU A 618 -24.76 -26.60 20.44
C LEU A 618 -25.61 -27.79 20.89
N GLU A 619 -26.06 -28.62 19.94
CA GLU A 619 -26.84 -29.83 20.24
C GLU A 619 -26.03 -30.84 21.07
N LYS A 620 -24.75 -31.04 20.73
CA LYS A 620 -23.85 -31.98 21.44
C LYS A 620 -23.53 -31.53 22.86
N SER A 621 -23.53 -30.22 23.13
CA SER A 621 -23.15 -29.67 24.45
C SER A 621 -24.01 -30.19 25.61
N GLY A 622 -25.25 -30.62 25.34
CA GLY A 622 -26.16 -31.17 26.36
C GLY A 622 -26.50 -30.18 27.49
N LEU A 623 -26.30 -28.87 27.26
CA LEU A 623 -26.40 -27.85 28.30
C LEU A 623 -27.85 -27.53 28.65
N SER A 624 -28.11 -27.32 29.93
CA SER A 624 -29.42 -26.88 30.44
C SER A 624 -29.75 -25.42 30.11
N HIS A 625 -28.77 -24.62 29.69
CA HIS A 625 -28.94 -23.23 29.30
C HIS A 625 -28.80 -23.09 27.79
N ARG A 626 -29.57 -22.15 27.22
CA ARG A 626 -29.62 -21.92 25.77
C ARG A 626 -28.40 -21.09 25.34
N LEU A 627 -27.45 -21.74 24.68
CA LEU A 627 -26.37 -21.08 23.93
C LEU A 627 -26.83 -20.75 22.52
N ASN A 628 -26.35 -19.63 21.99
CA ASN A 628 -26.48 -19.26 20.58
C ASN A 628 -25.17 -19.59 19.84
N PRO A 629 -25.18 -19.72 18.50
CA PRO A 629 -23.95 -19.99 17.76
C PRO A 629 -22.88 -18.90 17.95
N SER A 630 -23.29 -17.66 18.22
CA SER A 630 -22.40 -16.55 18.57
C SER A 630 -21.68 -16.71 19.91
N ASP A 631 -22.16 -17.60 20.78
CA ASP A 631 -21.52 -17.88 22.07
C ASP A 631 -20.39 -18.92 21.92
N ILE A 632 -20.32 -19.61 20.78
CA ILE A 632 -19.30 -20.61 20.51
C ILE A 632 -18.00 -19.95 20.05
N ILE A 633 -16.92 -20.40 20.66
CA ILE A 633 -15.56 -20.06 20.34
C ILE A 633 -14.82 -21.30 19.83
N MET A 634 -14.05 -21.15 18.76
CA MET A 634 -13.07 -22.13 18.29
C MET A 634 -11.67 -21.59 18.51
N VAL A 635 -10.84 -22.27 19.28
CA VAL A 635 -9.43 -21.95 19.49
C VAL A 635 -8.67 -22.32 18.21
N VAL A 636 -8.26 -21.33 17.44
CA VAL A 636 -7.60 -21.56 16.13
C VAL A 636 -6.11 -21.54 16.23
N ASN A 637 -5.57 -20.85 17.21
CA ASN A 637 -4.15 -20.85 17.44
C ASN A 637 -3.88 -20.80 18.92
N ARG A 638 -2.96 -21.63 19.37
CA ARG A 638 -2.35 -21.49 20.67
C ARG A 638 -0.91 -21.10 20.44
N GLU A 639 -0.60 -19.85 20.73
CA GLU A 639 0.79 -19.45 20.88
C GLU A 639 1.22 -19.98 22.24
N THR A 640 1.70 -21.23 22.23
CA THR A 640 2.38 -21.78 23.38
C THR A 640 3.44 -20.77 23.79
N ARG A 641 3.50 -20.46 25.10
CA ARG A 641 4.33 -19.40 25.69
C ARG A 641 5.60 -19.22 24.87
N PRO A 642 6.06 -17.99 24.58
CA PRO A 642 7.42 -17.86 24.11
C PRO A 642 8.29 -18.62 25.07
N ARG A 643 9.00 -19.64 24.57
CA ARG A 643 9.77 -20.49 25.46
C ARG A 643 10.68 -19.58 26.28
N HIS A 644 11.24 -18.54 25.66
CA HIS A 644 12.00 -17.49 26.32
C HIS A 644 11.96 -16.21 25.48
N SER A 645 11.52 -15.09 26.04
CA SER A 645 11.80 -13.76 25.49
C SER A 645 13.01 -13.19 26.20
N GLY A 646 13.98 -12.71 25.44
CA GLY A 646 15.10 -11.94 25.97
C GLY A 646 14.89 -10.47 25.65
N SER A 647 14.85 -9.61 26.65
CA SER A 647 14.94 -8.16 26.45
C SER A 647 16.25 -7.63 27.01
N PHE A 648 16.81 -6.66 26.31
CA PHE A 648 17.93 -5.83 26.72
C PHE A 648 17.44 -4.39 26.70
N ASP A 649 17.52 -3.72 27.85
CA ASP A 649 17.23 -2.29 27.97
C ASP A 649 18.38 -1.60 28.70
N PHE A 650 18.92 -0.54 28.08
CA PHE A 650 19.97 0.29 28.65
C PHE A 650 19.33 1.51 29.32
N VAL A 651 19.38 1.54 30.64
CA VAL A 651 18.82 2.64 31.42
C VAL A 651 19.80 3.81 31.39
N HIS A 652 19.44 4.88 30.69
CA HIS A 652 20.19 6.14 30.76
C HIS A 652 20.09 6.73 32.16
N ASP A 653 21.21 6.79 32.87
CA ASP A 653 21.37 7.67 34.03
C ASP A 653 21.71 9.08 33.50
N ASP A 654 20.83 10.06 33.74
CA ASP A 654 20.98 11.46 33.34
C ASP A 654 22.32 12.09 33.77
N SER A 655 23.02 11.48 34.74
CA SER A 655 24.32 11.92 35.25
C SER A 655 25.55 11.34 34.53
N SER A 656 25.37 10.29 33.72
CA SER A 656 26.48 9.59 33.06
C SER A 656 26.69 10.07 31.61
N GLN A 657 27.93 10.38 31.23
CA GLN A 657 28.29 10.70 29.85
C GLN A 657 28.49 9.44 28.98
N GLU A 658 28.31 8.25 29.53
CA GLU A 658 28.52 6.99 28.81
C GLU A 658 27.27 6.61 28.03
N GLY A 659 27.43 6.40 26.71
CA GLY A 659 26.37 5.88 25.85
C GLY A 659 26.14 4.37 26.03
N PRO A 660 25.18 3.78 25.30
CA PRO A 660 24.95 2.34 25.32
C PRO A 660 26.22 1.55 24.91
N PRO A 661 26.39 0.29 25.35
CA PRO A 661 27.58 -0.52 25.06
C PRO A 661 27.83 -0.62 23.57
N GLU A 662 29.06 -0.50 23.08
CA GLU A 662 29.35 -0.48 21.63
C GLU A 662 28.71 -1.67 20.88
N LYS A 663 28.68 -2.85 21.50
CA LYS A 663 28.02 -4.05 20.98
C LYS A 663 27.36 -4.84 22.10
N VAL A 664 26.25 -5.48 21.74
CA VAL A 664 25.53 -6.43 22.59
C VAL A 664 25.25 -7.67 21.75
N TYR A 665 25.40 -8.83 22.36
CA TYR A 665 25.20 -10.12 21.71
C TYR A 665 24.07 -10.89 22.40
N PHE A 666 23.24 -11.58 21.61
CA PHE A 666 22.35 -12.61 22.11
C PHE A 666 22.79 -13.95 21.52
N PHE A 667 23.00 -14.94 22.37
CA PHE A 667 23.36 -16.29 21.96
C PHE A 667 22.15 -17.20 22.15
N GLU A 668 21.64 -17.75 21.06
CA GLU A 668 20.57 -18.74 21.05
C GLU A 668 21.16 -20.15 21.18
N SER A 669 20.81 -20.83 22.26
CA SER A 669 21.18 -22.21 22.55
C SER A 669 20.20 -23.18 21.90
N TYR A 670 20.73 -24.16 21.16
CA TYR A 670 19.94 -25.17 20.47
C TYR A 670 19.49 -26.33 21.39
N ASP A 671 19.77 -26.26 22.70
CA ASP A 671 19.37 -27.34 23.60
C ASP A 671 17.84 -27.48 23.65
N SER A 672 17.35 -28.52 22.98
CA SER A 672 15.94 -28.85 22.74
C SER A 672 15.13 -29.20 24.00
N LEU A 673 15.77 -29.22 25.18
CA LEU A 673 15.09 -29.52 26.42
C LEU A 673 14.14 -28.36 26.77
N PRO A 674 12.85 -28.61 27.02
CA PRO A 674 11.88 -27.58 27.40
C PRO A 674 12.24 -26.78 28.66
N SER A 675 13.27 -27.21 29.40
CA SER A 675 13.74 -26.62 30.66
C SER A 675 15.07 -25.85 30.56
N SER A 676 15.78 -25.90 29.43
CA SER A 676 17.02 -25.13 29.24
C SER A 676 16.73 -23.69 28.81
N GLN A 677 17.54 -22.74 29.28
CA GLN A 677 17.47 -21.35 28.79
C GLN A 677 17.75 -21.34 27.29
N TRP A 678 16.80 -20.86 26.48
CA TRP A 678 16.94 -20.74 25.02
C TRP A 678 18.03 -19.78 24.58
N GLY A 679 18.44 -18.84 25.44
CA GLY A 679 19.56 -18.00 25.13
C GLY A 679 19.91 -17.05 26.26
N TYR A 680 20.98 -16.29 26.05
CA TYR A 680 21.47 -15.31 27.02
C TYR A 680 22.06 -14.09 26.30
N TRP A 681 22.00 -12.96 27.00
CA TRP A 681 22.62 -11.72 26.57
C TRP A 681 24.08 -11.65 27.06
N SER A 682 24.97 -11.12 26.22
CA SER A 682 26.39 -10.96 26.51
C SER A 682 26.92 -9.65 25.95
N LEU A 683 27.91 -9.05 26.61
CA LEU A 683 28.71 -7.95 26.06
C LEU A 683 29.99 -8.47 25.38
N ASN A 684 30.34 -9.74 25.59
CA ASN A 684 31.50 -10.38 25.01
C ASN A 684 31.11 -11.15 23.72
N PRO A 685 31.85 -10.97 22.61
CA PRO A 685 31.63 -11.71 21.36
C PRO A 685 32.01 -13.19 21.47
N ASP A 686 32.90 -13.52 22.40
CA ASP A 686 33.45 -14.85 22.60
C ASP A 686 32.66 -15.62 23.65
N ARG A 687 32.41 -16.89 23.36
CA ARG A 687 31.50 -17.76 24.10
C ARG A 687 32.11 -18.35 25.39
N GLU A 688 33.34 -17.98 25.75
CA GLU A 688 34.11 -18.66 26.79
C GLU A 688 33.48 -18.55 28.20
N ASP A 689 32.62 -17.56 28.42
CA ASP A 689 31.89 -17.35 29.68
C ASP A 689 30.82 -18.43 29.97
N LEU A 690 30.39 -19.22 28.97
CA LEU A 690 29.30 -20.23 29.11
C LEU A 690 29.67 -21.42 30.00
N LEU A 691 30.96 -21.74 30.13
CA LEU A 691 31.41 -22.90 30.92
C LEU A 691 31.47 -22.60 32.44
N ALA A 692 31.34 -21.34 32.86
CA ALA A 692 31.47 -20.94 34.26
C ALA A 692 30.16 -20.99 35.07
N GLY A 693 29.04 -21.40 34.46
CA GLY A 693 27.75 -21.57 35.12
C GLY A 693 26.71 -20.57 34.62
N LEU A 694 25.53 -21.09 34.24
CA LEU A 694 24.35 -20.43 33.65
C LEU A 694 23.69 -19.33 34.52
N GLN A 695 24.45 -18.60 35.33
CA GLN A 695 23.92 -17.69 36.37
C GLN A 695 24.18 -16.20 36.18
N SER A 696 24.62 -15.69 35.03
CA SER A 696 24.60 -14.24 34.81
C SER A 696 23.95 -13.82 33.49
N ASN A 697 22.70 -13.36 33.62
CA ASN A 697 22.24 -12.17 32.92
C ASN A 697 23.18 -11.02 33.31
N ILE A 698 23.56 -10.20 32.33
CA ILE A 698 24.47 -9.05 32.45
C ILE A 698 24.35 -8.38 33.82
N THR A 699 25.42 -8.38 34.62
CA THR A 699 25.43 -7.80 35.97
C THR A 699 25.71 -6.29 35.98
N ASP A 700 25.72 -5.63 34.81
CA ASP A 700 25.83 -4.17 34.74
C ASP A 700 24.52 -3.57 35.29
N PRO A 701 24.57 -2.77 36.38
CA PRO A 701 23.37 -2.17 36.97
C PRO A 701 22.61 -1.22 36.02
N ARG A 702 23.21 -0.81 34.91
CA ARG A 702 22.59 0.02 33.86
C ARG A 702 21.90 -0.81 32.79
N VAL A 703 22.08 -2.12 32.80
CA VAL A 703 21.50 -3.04 31.81
C VAL A 703 20.50 -3.94 32.51
N THR A 704 19.24 -3.87 32.06
CA THR A 704 18.25 -4.89 32.42
C THR A 704 18.19 -5.91 31.31
N ALA A 705 18.74 -7.09 31.60
CA ALA A 705 18.64 -8.27 30.74
C ALA A 705 17.68 -9.26 31.39
N GLU A 706 16.43 -9.28 30.93
CA GLU A 706 15.42 -10.22 31.44
C GLU A 706 15.25 -11.38 30.46
N CYS A 707 15.58 -12.59 30.94
CA CYS A 707 15.09 -13.85 30.40
C CYS A 707 14.03 -14.37 31.36
N SER A 708 12.79 -13.91 31.23
CA SER A 708 11.71 -14.31 32.15
C SER A 708 11.20 -15.72 31.82
N ILE A 709 11.21 -16.61 32.82
CA ILE A 709 10.70 -18.00 32.72
C ILE A 709 9.29 -18.14 33.34
N GLY A 710 8.74 -17.13 34.01
CA GLY A 710 7.51 -17.31 34.79
C GLY A 710 6.58 -16.09 34.85
N GLY A 711 5.31 -16.29 34.49
CA GLY A 711 4.20 -15.44 34.91
C GLY A 711 3.18 -15.06 33.84
N LEU A 712 3.52 -15.14 32.56
CA LEU A 712 2.60 -14.74 31.48
C LEU A 712 1.69 -15.89 31.06
N THR A 713 0.39 -15.63 31.04
CA THR A 713 -0.68 -16.52 30.58
C THR A 713 -0.55 -16.80 29.08
N ASP A 714 -0.82 -18.03 28.65
CA ASP A 714 -0.79 -18.42 27.22
C ASP A 714 -1.69 -17.47 26.42
N MET A 715 -1.18 -16.98 25.29
CA MET A 715 -2.00 -16.25 24.32
C MET A 715 -2.58 -17.26 23.34
N PHE A 716 -3.84 -17.08 23.00
CA PHE A 716 -4.45 -17.86 21.94
C PHE A 716 -5.27 -16.96 21.05
N ASP A 717 -5.33 -17.35 19.78
CA ASP A 717 -6.28 -16.79 18.84
C ASP A 717 -7.49 -17.70 18.78
N TYR A 718 -8.67 -17.10 18.76
CA TYR A 718 -9.92 -17.80 18.68
C TYR A 718 -10.86 -17.17 17.68
N ILE A 719 -11.72 -17.96 17.06
CA ILE A 719 -12.80 -17.48 16.20
C ILE A 719 -14.09 -17.61 16.97
N GLN A 720 -14.91 -16.56 16.90
CA GLN A 720 -16.26 -16.54 17.45
C GLN A 720 -17.19 -16.02 16.36
N LEU A 721 -18.33 -16.69 16.17
CA LEU A 721 -19.35 -16.21 15.24
C LEU A 721 -19.98 -14.93 15.78
N GLU A 722 -20.27 -13.98 14.91
CA GLU A 722 -21.06 -12.80 15.25
C GLU A 722 -22.54 -13.11 15.07
N GLU A 723 -23.43 -12.40 15.77
CA GLU A 723 -24.88 -12.65 15.71
C GLU A 723 -25.39 -12.46 14.26
N GLU A 724 -24.81 -11.49 13.55
CA GLU A 724 -25.05 -11.24 12.13
C GLU A 724 -24.66 -12.42 11.22
N ASP A 725 -23.62 -13.19 11.59
CA ASP A 725 -23.21 -14.37 10.83
C ASP A 725 -24.28 -15.46 10.86
N VAL A 726 -24.95 -15.60 12.01
CA VAL A 726 -25.99 -16.60 12.28
C VAL A 726 -27.29 -16.25 11.56
N VAL A 727 -27.66 -14.97 11.52
CA VAL A 727 -28.92 -14.53 10.88
C VAL A 727 -28.88 -14.71 9.36
N GLU A 728 -27.70 -14.57 8.74
CA GLU A 728 -27.53 -14.70 7.29
C GLU A 728 -27.19 -16.12 6.82
N THR A 729 -26.93 -17.08 7.73
CA THR A 729 -26.69 -18.48 7.33
C THR A 729 -28.03 -19.24 7.19
N PRO A 730 -28.33 -19.81 6.00
CA PRO A 730 -29.62 -20.45 5.73
C PRO A 730 -29.83 -21.78 6.45
#